data_AF-A0A941YMQ9-F1
#
_entry.id   AF-A0A941YMQ9-F1
#
_cell.length_a   1.000
_cell.length_b   1.000
_cell.length_c   1.000
_cell.angle_alpha   90.00
_cell.angle_beta   90.00
_cell.angle_gamma   90.00
#
_symmetry.space_group_name_H-M   'P 1'
#
loop_
_entity.id
_entity.type
_entity.pdbx_description
1 polymer ?
#
loop_
_entity_poly.entity_id
_entity_poly.type
_entity_poly.pdbx_seq_one_letter_code
_entity_poly.pdbx_strand_id
1 'polypeptide(L)'
;MTRRKLRSGTTLIELLVVIVVFLVGILAVVQIFPAGLATLRLTAGNTLATSLARSEIQRIQGQAEQVPEMIMPVNFVGSTSLIAIESGIDINDLKAPLDDPAANIGRINQDGGVLVGGSVIGNWSKVSGANIISRVIGEGKPVPSPRVVGTQFGSLMQLLFAPIYYTVDSGTGLGRAGLLQLYGNDMVGRDGDRDFNIPNPRGSRFRDYQFFTVPAGSATDPTMTPFANEDQLWIGSLQSATTGNWLSQTYRVNFSFNYNTGSGVRQFDVVVLAQPGDTSYIAPNTITAGVFSGPYTVVSLQRLIAKSGLYGGGGFDPTKFLGADMSSVRVQRVYDEVGYLSAWDAGNPYQYKVLSSNLGAVLINPGASFAKVRVAGGATVPLVAKADYTVFDWRIIRDEFRVPGAGSVKLVANSVKSASGTGVDGKPNTGLGSDVPGDHSLWTPNAAGVNGSQDFILQDIETGGIILGNSQLDVHSAYWVDKSNGVVTFKSVAAGPGLQAYVAFPTGDPGNPWSADLNAPVDISGRNVRALYMARNEYAVQVLKASSTYRSTFPGTPGGLKAGECAVGGVNGWGSPNRLYFSLADYTQKATAGEMWVTDGTTPRPLLDKDILISGRETLGGVTLAYYQLPAGLTFDFATNGYSVRRVRGSSLKARVLWNPTSFQLGTDQVQNYQNFMTWAQSWRRVVTESFEAGAPN
;
A
#
# COMPACT_ATOMS: atom_id res chain seq x y z
N MET A 1 13.38 -80.22 -40.30
CA MET A 1 12.14 -79.42 -40.39
C MET A 1 12.24 -78.25 -39.41
N THR A 2 12.68 -77.08 -39.88
CA THR A 2 12.78 -75.85 -39.08
C THR A 2 11.78 -74.85 -39.64
N ARG A 3 10.64 -74.70 -38.96
CA ARG A 3 9.53 -73.84 -39.38
C ARG A 3 9.88 -72.38 -39.09
N ARG A 4 10.13 -71.60 -40.15
CA ARG A 4 10.41 -70.16 -40.09
C ARG A 4 9.12 -69.43 -39.70
N LYS A 5 9.09 -68.81 -38.51
CA LYS A 5 7.99 -67.92 -38.10
C LYS A 5 8.08 -66.62 -38.90
N LEU A 6 7.12 -66.39 -39.79
CA LEU A 6 6.90 -65.08 -40.42
C LEU A 6 6.41 -64.11 -39.35
N ARG A 7 7.18 -63.05 -39.08
CA ARG A 7 6.72 -61.89 -38.32
C ARG A 7 5.79 -61.09 -39.23
N SER A 8 4.49 -61.15 -38.96
CA SER A 8 3.50 -60.27 -39.57
C SER A 8 3.75 -58.85 -39.07
N GLY A 9 4.02 -57.91 -39.97
CA GLY A 9 4.08 -56.48 -39.64
C GLY A 9 2.68 -55.97 -39.35
N THR A 10 2.54 -55.22 -38.25
CA THR A 10 1.31 -54.49 -37.89
C THR A 10 0.94 -53.53 -39.02
N THR A 11 -0.29 -53.63 -39.51
CA THR A 11 -0.73 -52.77 -40.63
C THR A 11 -1.09 -51.38 -40.12
N LEU A 12 -0.87 -50.35 -40.93
CA LEU A 12 -1.16 -48.95 -40.56
C LEU A 12 -2.64 -48.73 -40.20
N ILE A 13 -3.54 -49.51 -40.81
CA ILE A 13 -4.98 -49.52 -40.50
C ILE A 13 -5.23 -50.04 -39.09
N GLU A 14 -4.55 -51.10 -38.67
CA GLU A 14 -4.66 -51.65 -37.31
C GLU A 14 -4.25 -50.61 -36.27
N LEU A 15 -3.16 -49.88 -36.54
CA LEU A 15 -2.67 -48.82 -35.66
C LEU A 15 -3.66 -47.64 -35.60
N LEU A 16 -4.27 -47.28 -36.73
CA LEU A 16 -5.27 -46.21 -36.81
C LEU A 16 -6.57 -46.59 -36.09
N VAL A 17 -7.04 -47.84 -36.24
CA VAL A 17 -8.22 -48.35 -35.50
C VAL A 17 -7.96 -48.36 -34.00
N VAL A 18 -6.77 -48.76 -33.56
CA VAL A 18 -6.38 -48.69 -32.13
C VAL A 18 -6.39 -47.25 -31.64
N ILE A 19 -5.86 -46.29 -32.39
CA ILE A 19 -5.90 -44.86 -32.01
C ILE A 19 -7.33 -44.35 -31.91
N VAL A 20 -8.22 -44.71 -32.85
CA VAL A 20 -9.63 -44.27 -32.84
C VAL A 20 -10.39 -44.87 -31.66
N VAL A 21 -10.25 -46.17 -31.41
CA VAL A 21 -10.89 -46.84 -30.24
C VAL A 21 -10.37 -46.24 -28.94
N PHE A 22 -9.07 -45.94 -28.86
CA PHE A 22 -8.46 -45.30 -27.71
C PHE A 22 -8.97 -43.87 -27.50
N LEU A 23 -9.10 -43.08 -28.58
CA LEU A 23 -9.68 -41.73 -28.55
C LEU A 23 -11.13 -41.75 -28.06
N VAL A 24 -11.97 -42.65 -28.59
CA VAL A 24 -13.37 -42.81 -28.17
C VAL A 24 -13.44 -43.24 -26.70
N GLY A 25 -12.56 -44.16 -26.26
CA GLY A 25 -12.46 -44.58 -24.88
C GLY A 25 -12.09 -43.43 -23.92
N ILE A 26 -11.10 -42.62 -24.28
CA ILE A 26 -10.73 -41.42 -23.49
C ILE A 26 -11.89 -40.43 -23.45
N LEU A 27 -12.55 -40.17 -24.59
CA LEU A 27 -13.65 -39.21 -24.67
C LEU A 27 -14.85 -39.66 -23.82
N ALA A 28 -15.16 -40.96 -23.83
CA ALA A 28 -16.20 -41.55 -22.99
C ALA A 28 -15.87 -41.37 -21.50
N VAL A 29 -14.63 -41.64 -21.08
CA VAL A 29 -14.21 -41.43 -19.68
C VAL A 29 -14.31 -39.95 -19.26
N VAL A 30 -13.91 -39.03 -20.14
CA VAL A 30 -14.02 -37.58 -19.88
C VAL A 30 -15.48 -37.13 -19.74
N GLN A 31 -16.40 -37.72 -20.51
CA GLN A 31 -17.84 -37.41 -20.45
C GLN A 31 -18.56 -38.09 -19.27
N ILE A 32 -18.09 -39.25 -18.81
CA ILE A 32 -18.71 -40.00 -17.70
C ILE A 32 -18.31 -39.39 -16.34
N PHE A 33 -17.11 -38.81 -16.21
CA PHE A 33 -16.60 -38.26 -14.94
C PHE A 33 -16.29 -36.74 -14.95
N PRO A 34 -17.18 -35.86 -15.44
CA PRO A 34 -16.92 -34.42 -15.48
C PRO A 34 -16.79 -33.83 -14.07
N ALA A 35 -17.53 -34.37 -13.10
CA ALA A 35 -17.45 -33.98 -11.69
C ALA A 35 -16.07 -34.30 -11.08
N GLY A 36 -15.46 -35.45 -11.43
CA GLY A 36 -14.14 -35.84 -10.92
C GLY A 36 -13.04 -34.89 -11.39
N LEU A 37 -13.05 -34.52 -12.68
CA LEU A 37 -12.12 -33.53 -13.24
C LEU A 37 -12.31 -32.14 -12.63
N ALA A 38 -13.54 -31.73 -12.35
CA ALA A 38 -13.83 -30.47 -11.66
C ALA A 38 -13.25 -30.43 -10.24
N THR A 39 -13.37 -31.53 -9.48
CA THR A 39 -12.78 -31.67 -8.15
C THR A 39 -11.25 -31.66 -8.20
N LEU A 40 -10.63 -32.31 -9.18
CA LEU A 40 -9.18 -32.26 -9.37
C LEU A 40 -8.69 -30.85 -9.69
N ARG A 41 -9.40 -30.10 -10.55
CA ARG A 41 -9.08 -28.68 -10.84
C ARG A 41 -9.25 -27.80 -9.62
N LEU A 42 -10.30 -28.01 -8.81
CA LEU A 42 -10.51 -27.30 -7.56
C LEU A 42 -9.39 -27.58 -6.56
N THR A 43 -9.01 -28.85 -6.40
CA THR A 43 -7.95 -29.27 -5.48
C THR A 43 -6.60 -28.69 -5.92
N ALA A 44 -6.26 -28.80 -7.21
CA ALA A 44 -5.05 -28.18 -7.76
C ALA A 44 -5.03 -26.66 -7.53
N GLY A 45 -6.17 -25.99 -7.71
CA GLY A 45 -6.27 -24.55 -7.44
C GLY A 45 -6.13 -24.18 -5.97
N ASN A 46 -6.73 -24.95 -5.05
CA ASN A 46 -6.56 -24.78 -3.61
C ASN A 46 -5.10 -24.97 -3.19
N THR A 47 -4.42 -26.00 -3.73
CA THR A 47 -3.00 -26.27 -3.44
C THR A 47 -2.12 -25.12 -3.91
N LEU A 48 -2.33 -24.63 -5.14
CA LEU A 48 -1.61 -23.48 -5.66
C LEU A 48 -1.87 -22.22 -4.82
N ALA A 49 -3.14 -21.94 -4.50
CA ALA A 49 -3.52 -20.79 -3.66
C ALA A 49 -2.86 -20.85 -2.27
N THR A 50 -2.79 -22.04 -1.66
CA THR A 50 -2.10 -22.25 -0.38
C THR A 50 -0.59 -22.03 -0.51
N SER A 51 0.02 -22.50 -1.60
CA SER A 51 1.44 -22.30 -1.89
C SER A 51 1.78 -20.81 -2.04
N LEU A 52 0.96 -20.08 -2.81
CA LEU A 52 1.10 -18.63 -3.00
C LEU A 52 0.95 -17.88 -1.65
N ALA A 53 -0.07 -18.23 -0.86
CA ALA A 53 -0.29 -17.59 0.44
C ALA A 53 0.89 -17.80 1.40
N ARG A 54 1.43 -19.03 1.47
CA ARG A 54 2.58 -19.35 2.32
C ARG A 54 3.85 -18.66 1.85
N SER A 55 4.10 -18.67 0.53
CA SER A 55 5.28 -18.01 -0.04
C SER A 55 5.27 -16.51 0.24
N GLU A 56 4.10 -15.87 0.15
CA GLU A 56 4.00 -14.43 0.43
C GLU A 56 4.21 -14.11 1.91
N ILE A 57 3.64 -14.91 2.83
CA ILE A 57 3.91 -14.76 4.27
C ILE A 57 5.40 -14.92 4.59
N GLN A 58 6.04 -15.95 4.04
CA GLN A 58 7.48 -16.17 4.24
C GLN A 58 8.32 -15.01 3.70
N ARG A 59 7.95 -14.46 2.54
CA ARG A 59 8.62 -13.29 1.96
C ARG A 59 8.50 -12.06 2.87
N ILE A 60 7.30 -11.79 3.39
CA ILE A 60 7.08 -10.67 4.31
C ILE A 60 7.83 -10.87 5.63
N GLN A 61 7.83 -12.08 6.19
CA GLN A 61 8.58 -12.41 7.40
C GLN A 61 10.09 -12.23 7.22
N GLY A 62 10.63 -12.57 6.04
CA GLY A 62 12.03 -12.31 5.69
C GLY A 62 12.38 -10.82 5.57
N GLN A 63 11.38 -9.95 5.50
CA GLN A 63 11.51 -8.49 5.39
C GLN A 63 10.74 -7.79 6.52
N ALA A 64 10.82 -8.33 7.75
CA ALA A 64 10.07 -7.84 8.91
C ALA A 64 10.24 -6.33 9.19
N GLU A 65 11.40 -5.76 8.87
CA GLU A 65 11.66 -4.32 9.01
C GLU A 65 10.79 -3.46 8.09
N GLN A 66 10.31 -4.00 6.96
CA GLN A 66 9.50 -3.34 5.92
C GLN A 66 8.01 -3.67 6.03
N VAL A 67 7.54 -4.20 7.16
CA VAL A 67 6.10 -4.47 7.32
C VAL A 67 5.34 -3.15 7.42
N PRO A 68 4.25 -2.94 6.64
CA PRO A 68 3.49 -1.70 6.68
C PRO A 68 2.75 -1.51 8.01
N GLU A 69 2.42 -0.26 8.33
CA GLU A 69 1.59 0.10 9.49
C GLU A 69 0.16 -0.45 9.34
N MET A 70 -0.42 -0.36 8.14
CA MET A 70 -1.74 -0.92 7.80
C MET A 70 -1.94 -1.07 6.30
N ILE A 71 -2.91 -1.90 5.88
CA ILE A 71 -3.35 -1.98 4.48
C ILE A 71 -4.87 -1.77 4.42
N MET A 72 -5.30 -0.79 3.62
CA MET A 72 -6.67 -0.30 3.62
C MET A 72 -7.36 -0.39 2.25
N PRO A 73 -8.70 -0.53 2.25
CA PRO A 73 -9.53 -0.35 1.07
C PRO A 73 -9.51 1.06 0.53
N VAL A 74 -9.64 1.16 -0.79
CA VAL A 74 -9.69 2.41 -1.54
C VAL A 74 -10.92 2.50 -2.42
N ASN A 75 -11.31 3.74 -2.69
CA ASN A 75 -12.27 4.08 -3.72
C ASN A 75 -11.62 5.06 -4.70
N PHE A 76 -11.90 4.88 -5.99
CA PHE A 76 -11.44 5.77 -7.05
C PHE A 76 -12.48 6.86 -7.26
N VAL A 77 -12.12 8.11 -6.97
CA VAL A 77 -13.05 9.25 -6.99
C VAL A 77 -12.84 10.06 -8.26
N GLY A 78 -13.82 10.01 -9.17
CA GLY A 78 -13.96 10.91 -10.32
C GLY A 78 -12.90 10.76 -11.44
N SER A 79 -13.04 11.60 -12.47
CA SER A 79 -12.24 11.59 -13.72
C SER A 79 -10.76 11.98 -13.56
N THR A 80 -10.32 12.34 -12.35
CA THR A 80 -8.95 12.83 -12.07
C THR A 80 -8.07 11.85 -11.28
N SER A 81 -8.44 10.57 -11.19
CA SER A 81 -7.59 9.51 -10.61
C SER A 81 -7.14 9.78 -9.17
N LEU A 82 -8.02 10.37 -8.34
CA LEU A 82 -7.77 10.50 -6.90
C LEU A 82 -8.24 9.24 -6.18
N ILE A 83 -7.36 8.68 -5.36
CA ILE A 83 -7.61 7.47 -4.57
C ILE A 83 -7.95 7.91 -3.15
N ALA A 84 -9.18 7.68 -2.71
CA ALA A 84 -9.61 7.93 -1.34
C ALA A 84 -9.58 6.61 -0.54
N ILE A 85 -9.18 6.67 0.73
CA ILE A 85 -9.32 5.52 1.63
C ILE A 85 -10.80 5.38 1.99
N GLU A 86 -11.37 4.20 1.76
CA GLU A 86 -12.78 3.93 2.01
C GLU A 86 -12.94 2.89 3.12
N SER A 87 -13.06 3.37 4.36
CA SER A 87 -13.11 2.54 5.56
C SER A 87 -14.46 1.83 5.76
N GLY A 88 -15.49 2.22 4.99
CA GLY A 88 -16.84 1.64 5.03
C GLY A 88 -17.03 0.38 4.18
N ILE A 89 -16.00 -0.08 3.46
CA ILE A 89 -16.08 -1.29 2.65
C ILE A 89 -15.82 -2.54 3.50
N ASP A 90 -16.66 -3.56 3.34
CA ASP A 90 -16.39 -4.90 3.84
C ASP A 90 -15.23 -5.53 3.07
N ILE A 91 -14.22 -6.00 3.80
CA ILE A 91 -13.06 -6.71 3.27
C ILE A 91 -13.43 -7.87 2.33
N ASN A 92 -14.62 -8.46 2.48
CA ASN A 92 -15.13 -9.55 1.66
C ASN A 92 -16.01 -9.12 0.49
N ASP A 93 -16.36 -7.84 0.39
CA ASP A 93 -17.08 -7.33 -0.76
C ASP A 93 -16.09 -7.04 -1.89
N LEU A 94 -16.14 -7.88 -2.92
CA LEU A 94 -15.21 -7.88 -4.05
C LEU A 94 -15.83 -7.22 -5.31
N LYS A 95 -16.97 -6.56 -5.16
CA LYS A 95 -17.74 -5.99 -6.27
C LYS A 95 -17.10 -4.70 -6.79
N ALA A 96 -17.36 -4.41 -8.06
CA ALA A 96 -17.08 -3.09 -8.62
C ALA A 96 -18.06 -2.05 -8.03
N PRO A 97 -17.67 -0.78 -7.95
CA PRO A 97 -18.57 0.29 -7.52
C PRO A 97 -19.75 0.45 -8.48
N LEU A 98 -20.88 0.92 -7.95
CA LEU A 98 -22.09 1.21 -8.71
C LEU A 98 -21.98 2.55 -9.44
N ASP A 99 -22.61 2.64 -10.62
CA ASP A 99 -22.70 3.87 -11.41
C ASP A 99 -23.62 4.89 -10.72
N ASP A 100 -24.80 4.42 -10.31
CA ASP A 100 -25.76 5.15 -9.49
C ASP A 100 -26.08 4.31 -8.24
N PRO A 101 -25.46 4.63 -7.09
CA PRO A 101 -25.74 3.96 -5.83
C PRO A 101 -27.18 4.12 -5.34
N ALA A 102 -27.86 5.24 -5.68
CA ALA A 102 -29.23 5.50 -5.24
C ALA A 102 -30.23 4.65 -6.05
N ALA A 103 -29.97 4.46 -7.34
CA ALA A 103 -30.76 3.59 -8.21
C ALA A 103 -30.28 2.12 -8.18
N ASN A 104 -29.17 1.81 -7.50
CA ASN A 104 -28.52 0.50 -7.49
C ASN A 104 -28.16 -0.01 -8.91
N ILE A 105 -27.69 0.89 -9.78
CA ILE A 105 -27.33 0.59 -11.17
C ILE A 105 -25.80 0.58 -11.28
N GLY A 106 -25.23 -0.48 -11.85
CA GLY A 106 -23.82 -0.54 -12.24
C GLY A 106 -23.65 -0.61 -13.76
N ARG A 107 -22.54 -0.07 -14.27
CA ARG A 107 -22.24 -0.06 -15.71
C ARG A 107 -20.76 -0.34 -15.98
N ILE A 108 -20.50 -1.19 -16.96
CA ILE A 108 -19.16 -1.46 -17.48
C ILE A 108 -19.21 -1.30 -18.99
N ASN A 109 -18.41 -0.39 -19.56
CA ASN A 109 -18.38 -0.20 -21.01
C ASN A 109 -17.79 -1.42 -21.73
N GLN A 110 -17.90 -1.44 -23.06
CA GLN A 110 -17.34 -2.52 -23.88
C GLN A 110 -15.82 -2.68 -23.73
N ASP A 111 -15.12 -1.66 -23.21
CA ASP A 111 -13.68 -1.64 -22.98
C ASP A 111 -13.26 -2.06 -21.57
N GLY A 112 -14.24 -2.49 -20.77
CA GLY A 112 -14.02 -2.94 -19.39
C GLY A 112 -13.90 -1.80 -18.39
N GLY A 113 -14.08 -0.55 -18.81
CA GLY A 113 -14.14 0.62 -17.94
C GLY A 113 -15.42 0.62 -17.10
N VAL A 114 -15.27 0.66 -15.78
CA VAL A 114 -16.38 0.83 -14.82
C VAL A 114 -16.77 2.30 -14.77
N LEU A 115 -18.08 2.57 -14.84
CA LEU A 115 -18.62 3.92 -14.77
C LEU A 115 -19.15 4.22 -13.37
N VAL A 116 -18.84 5.43 -12.88
CA VAL A 116 -19.41 6.03 -11.67
C VAL A 116 -19.86 7.45 -11.98
N GLY A 117 -21.13 7.76 -11.74
CA GLY A 117 -21.72 9.05 -12.11
C GLY A 117 -21.57 9.35 -13.61
N GLY A 118 -21.63 8.32 -14.46
CA GLY A 118 -21.45 8.43 -15.92
C GLY A 118 -20.00 8.61 -16.40
N SER A 119 -19.01 8.66 -15.50
CA SER A 119 -17.59 8.81 -15.83
C SER A 119 -16.84 7.50 -15.64
N VAL A 120 -15.92 7.15 -16.55
CA VAL A 120 -15.05 5.99 -16.38
C VAL A 120 -14.03 6.27 -15.28
N ILE A 121 -14.05 5.47 -14.21
CA ILE A 121 -13.12 5.61 -13.08
C ILE A 121 -11.88 4.69 -13.20
N GLY A 122 -11.97 3.64 -14.02
CA GLY A 122 -10.90 2.66 -14.22
C GLY A 122 -11.44 1.35 -14.80
N ASN A 123 -10.54 0.47 -15.24
CA ASN A 123 -10.93 -0.87 -15.69
C ASN A 123 -11.45 -1.71 -14.50
N TRP A 124 -12.46 -2.55 -14.74
CA TRP A 124 -13.00 -3.50 -13.77
C TRP A 124 -11.89 -4.29 -13.08
N SER A 125 -10.85 -4.64 -13.82
CA SER A 125 -9.72 -5.42 -13.35
C SER A 125 -8.91 -4.72 -12.27
N LYS A 126 -8.96 -3.39 -12.20
CA LYS A 126 -8.21 -2.54 -11.24
C LYS A 126 -9.07 -1.96 -10.12
N VAL A 127 -10.38 -1.81 -10.35
CA VAL A 127 -11.29 -1.15 -9.39
C VAL A 127 -12.24 -2.12 -8.68
N SER A 128 -11.98 -3.42 -8.78
CA SER A 128 -12.78 -4.47 -8.15
C SER A 128 -11.92 -5.64 -7.65
N GLY A 129 -12.55 -6.65 -7.06
CA GLY A 129 -11.85 -7.86 -6.63
C GLY A 129 -10.81 -7.59 -5.55
N ALA A 130 -9.62 -8.18 -5.73
CA ALA A 130 -8.50 -7.96 -4.83
C ALA A 130 -8.03 -6.50 -4.81
N ASN A 131 -8.25 -5.72 -5.86
CA ASN A 131 -7.67 -4.39 -6.00
C ASN A 131 -8.40 -3.30 -5.21
N ILE A 132 -9.53 -3.65 -4.60
CA ILE A 132 -10.24 -2.79 -3.65
C ILE A 132 -9.37 -2.50 -2.42
N ILE A 133 -8.62 -3.49 -1.92
CA ILE A 133 -7.76 -3.32 -0.73
C ILE A 133 -6.32 -3.22 -1.20
N SER A 134 -5.91 -2.02 -1.57
CA SER A 134 -4.63 -1.77 -2.25
C SER A 134 -3.82 -0.63 -1.64
N ARG A 135 -4.36 0.15 -0.69
CA ARG A 135 -3.57 1.21 -0.04
C ARG A 135 -2.67 0.60 1.02
N VAL A 136 -1.38 0.70 0.83
CA VAL A 136 -0.35 0.40 1.81
C VAL A 136 0.02 1.69 2.52
N ILE A 137 0.07 1.65 3.86
CA ILE A 137 0.38 2.80 4.70
C ILE A 137 1.56 2.45 5.59
N GLY A 138 2.58 3.30 5.60
CA GLY A 138 3.73 3.21 6.49
C GLY A 138 4.66 2.04 6.26
N GLU A 139 4.78 1.55 5.03
CA GLU A 139 5.83 0.62 4.67
C GLU A 139 7.18 1.33 4.70
N GLY A 140 8.14 0.91 5.52
CA GLY A 140 9.41 1.61 5.55
C GLY A 140 10.57 0.82 6.11
N LYS A 141 11.78 1.32 5.90
CA LYS A 141 13.02 0.76 6.47
C LYS A 141 14.05 1.86 6.72
N PRO A 142 15.10 1.60 7.52
CA PRO A 142 16.27 2.45 7.56
C PRO A 142 16.79 2.72 6.14
N VAL A 143 17.15 3.98 5.86
CA VAL A 143 17.64 4.37 4.54
C VAL A 143 18.93 3.59 4.24
N PRO A 144 18.99 2.81 3.15
CA PRO A 144 20.14 1.97 2.86
C PRO A 144 21.33 2.82 2.41
N SER A 145 22.52 2.22 2.38
CA SER A 145 23.72 2.88 1.85
C SER A 145 23.54 3.28 0.38
N PRO A 146 24.08 4.45 -0.02
CA PRO A 146 23.88 4.98 -1.36
C PRO A 146 24.69 4.17 -2.38
N ARG A 147 24.17 4.12 -3.60
CA ARG A 147 24.78 3.42 -4.74
C ARG A 147 24.45 4.12 -6.06
N VAL A 148 25.16 3.73 -7.10
CA VAL A 148 24.88 4.14 -8.47
C VAL A 148 23.75 3.28 -9.03
N VAL A 149 22.74 3.91 -9.61
CA VAL A 149 21.59 3.29 -10.28
C VAL A 149 21.42 3.97 -11.64
N GLY A 150 21.82 3.30 -12.72
CA GLY A 150 21.91 3.92 -14.03
C GLY A 150 22.84 5.14 -13.99
N THR A 151 22.31 6.32 -14.32
CA THR A 151 23.04 7.60 -14.26
C THR A 151 22.88 8.34 -12.94
N GLN A 152 22.05 7.83 -12.02
CA GLN A 152 21.73 8.49 -10.75
C GLN A 152 22.57 7.90 -9.60
N PHE A 153 22.75 8.70 -8.55
CA PHE A 153 23.39 8.28 -7.30
C PHE A 153 22.49 8.61 -6.11
N GLY A 154 22.25 7.61 -5.25
CA GLY A 154 21.41 7.76 -4.06
C GLY A 154 21.12 6.43 -3.38
N SER A 155 20.27 6.45 -2.36
CA SER A 155 19.89 5.27 -1.58
C SER A 155 18.65 4.61 -2.17
N LEU A 156 18.82 3.43 -2.79
CA LEU A 156 17.74 2.72 -3.47
C LEU A 156 16.82 2.01 -2.48
N MET A 157 15.54 2.36 -2.50
CA MET A 157 14.46 1.69 -1.78
C MET A 157 13.50 1.05 -2.79
N GLN A 158 13.34 -0.27 -2.69
CA GLN A 158 12.32 -1.02 -3.42
C GLN A 158 11.14 -1.26 -2.51
N LEU A 159 9.94 -0.92 -2.98
CA LEU A 159 8.71 -1.20 -2.24
C LEU A 159 8.36 -2.69 -2.30
N LEU A 160 7.88 -3.22 -1.19
CA LEU A 160 7.61 -4.64 -0.94
C LEU A 160 6.46 -5.16 -1.79
N PHE A 161 5.41 -4.36 -2.00
CA PHE A 161 4.20 -4.75 -2.74
C PHE A 161 4.10 -4.13 -4.13
N ALA A 162 5.17 -3.51 -4.63
CA ALA A 162 5.26 -3.05 -6.01
C ALA A 162 4.89 -4.19 -6.99
N PRO A 163 4.24 -3.90 -8.13
CA PRO A 163 4.06 -2.59 -8.75
C PRO A 163 3.07 -1.65 -8.03
N ILE A 164 3.27 -0.33 -8.17
CA ILE A 164 2.46 0.72 -7.54
C ILE A 164 1.67 1.51 -8.58
N TYR A 165 0.52 2.05 -8.17
CA TYR A 165 -0.25 2.99 -8.97
C TYR A 165 0.33 4.40 -8.80
N TYR A 166 0.96 4.91 -9.85
CA TYR A 166 1.57 6.22 -9.84
C TYR A 166 1.31 6.94 -11.16
N THR A 167 1.00 8.23 -11.07
CA THR A 167 0.83 9.10 -12.24
C THR A 167 1.54 10.41 -12.00
N VAL A 168 2.11 10.96 -13.06
CA VAL A 168 2.81 12.24 -13.03
C VAL A 168 1.82 13.36 -13.33
N ASP A 169 1.92 14.46 -12.58
CA ASP A 169 1.24 15.71 -12.86
C ASP A 169 1.94 16.41 -14.04
N SER A 170 1.18 16.70 -15.10
CA SER A 170 1.72 17.31 -16.32
C SER A 170 2.22 18.75 -16.14
N GLY A 171 1.79 19.44 -15.07
CA GLY A 171 2.23 20.80 -14.76
C GLY A 171 3.54 20.85 -13.99
N THR A 172 3.78 19.90 -13.07
CA THR A 172 4.98 19.88 -12.21
C THR A 172 6.04 18.88 -12.67
N GLY A 173 5.66 17.86 -13.43
CA GLY A 173 6.54 16.73 -13.78
C GLY A 173 6.83 15.80 -12.60
N LEU A 174 6.11 15.95 -11.47
CA LEU A 174 6.22 15.14 -10.25
C LEU A 174 4.97 14.28 -10.05
N GLY A 175 5.01 13.35 -9.12
CA GLY A 175 3.88 12.51 -8.74
C GLY A 175 2.67 13.33 -8.32
N ARG A 176 1.48 12.91 -8.75
CA ARG A 176 0.23 13.50 -8.25
C ARG A 176 0.12 13.28 -6.74
N ALA A 177 -0.25 14.35 -6.04
CA ALA A 177 -0.41 14.34 -4.60
C ALA A 177 -1.36 13.21 -4.14
N GLY A 178 -0.97 12.52 -3.07
CA GLY A 178 -1.75 11.44 -2.46
C GLY A 178 -1.48 10.04 -3.04
N LEU A 179 -0.87 9.90 -4.22
CA LEU A 179 -0.59 8.57 -4.80
C LEU A 179 0.60 7.87 -4.13
N LEU A 180 1.74 8.55 -4.03
CA LEU A 180 2.92 8.11 -3.30
C LEU A 180 3.35 9.24 -2.34
N GLN A 181 3.59 8.89 -1.08
CA GLN A 181 4.10 9.84 -0.10
C GLN A 181 5.14 9.16 0.78
N LEU A 182 6.31 9.78 0.93
CA LEU A 182 7.36 9.30 1.83
C LEU A 182 7.46 10.18 3.09
N TYR A 183 7.73 9.59 4.25
CA TYR A 183 7.90 10.32 5.51
C TYR A 183 8.92 9.64 6.44
N GLY A 184 9.49 10.41 7.37
CA GLY A 184 10.60 9.99 8.22
C GLY A 184 10.20 9.53 9.63
N ASN A 185 11.21 9.42 10.50
CA ASN A 185 11.03 9.10 11.93
C ASN A 185 10.27 10.21 12.68
N ASP A 186 9.75 9.83 13.85
CA ASP A 186 9.24 10.79 14.83
C ASP A 186 10.38 11.71 15.31
N MET A 187 10.10 13.01 15.30
CA MET A 187 10.96 14.04 15.86
C MET A 187 10.90 14.02 17.40
N VAL A 188 11.92 14.59 18.05
CA VAL A 188 11.96 14.67 19.52
C VAL A 188 11.12 15.84 20.01
N GLY A 189 10.05 15.55 20.75
CA GLY A 189 9.25 16.55 21.44
C GLY A 189 9.95 17.11 22.68
N ARG A 190 9.77 18.41 22.92
CA ARG A 190 10.21 19.12 24.13
C ARG A 190 9.17 20.15 24.52
N ASP A 191 9.14 20.50 25.79
CA ASP A 191 8.35 21.63 26.24
C ASP A 191 9.02 22.93 25.81
N GLY A 192 8.24 23.81 25.17
CA GLY A 192 8.68 25.14 24.77
C GLY A 192 8.08 26.22 25.65
N ASP A 193 8.70 27.39 25.62
CA ASP A 193 8.23 28.61 26.29
C ASP A 193 7.99 29.71 25.25
N ARG A 194 6.82 30.34 25.32
CA ARG A 194 6.40 31.37 24.36
C ARG A 194 6.96 32.75 24.68
N ASP A 195 7.31 33.02 25.94
CA ASP A 195 7.69 34.35 26.43
C ASP A 195 9.00 34.88 25.81
N PHE A 196 9.80 34.02 25.19
CA PHE A 196 11.17 34.35 24.80
C PHE A 196 11.37 34.57 23.30
N ASN A 197 10.32 34.68 22.48
CA ASN A 197 10.39 34.73 21.00
C ASN A 197 11.17 33.55 20.35
N ILE A 198 11.61 32.59 21.16
CA ILE A 198 12.40 31.40 20.85
C ILE A 198 11.90 30.34 21.82
N PRO A 199 11.60 29.11 21.38
CA PRO A 199 10.91 28.14 22.23
C PRO A 199 11.83 27.56 23.33
N ASN A 200 13.13 27.87 23.29
CA ASN A 200 14.08 27.46 24.31
C ASN A 200 15.14 28.56 24.57
N PRO A 201 14.86 29.52 25.46
CA PRO A 201 15.81 30.57 25.84
C PRO A 201 17.06 30.03 26.56
N ARG A 202 16.97 28.85 27.19
CA ARG A 202 18.03 28.25 28.02
C ARG A 202 18.93 27.28 27.26
N GLY A 203 18.58 26.91 26.03
CA GLY A 203 19.33 25.94 25.22
C GLY A 203 19.92 26.59 23.97
N SER A 204 21.23 26.85 23.98
CA SER A 204 21.93 27.68 23.00
C SER A 204 22.05 27.13 21.56
N ARG A 205 21.37 26.04 21.17
CA ARG A 205 21.54 25.46 19.83
C ARG A 205 20.22 25.02 19.20
N PHE A 206 19.90 25.65 18.08
CA PHE A 206 18.97 25.15 17.09
C PHE A 206 19.28 23.68 16.76
N ARG A 207 18.23 22.86 16.66
CA ARG A 207 18.35 21.48 16.19
C ARG A 207 17.13 21.18 15.30
N ASP A 208 17.40 20.61 14.15
CA ASP A 208 16.42 20.29 13.11
C ASP A 208 15.60 19.03 13.39
N TYR A 209 16.07 18.15 14.28
CA TYR A 209 15.40 16.89 14.64
C TYR A 209 14.41 17.00 15.81
N GLN A 210 14.22 18.20 16.39
CA GLN A 210 13.34 18.43 17.54
C GLN A 210 12.19 19.38 17.20
N PHE A 211 11.09 19.23 17.93
CA PHE A 211 9.98 20.17 17.94
C PHE A 211 9.65 20.55 19.38
N PHE A 212 9.02 21.71 19.56
CA PHE A 212 8.58 22.20 20.85
C PHE A 212 7.06 22.31 20.89
N THR A 213 6.46 21.77 21.94
CA THR A 213 5.04 21.97 22.27
C THR A 213 4.92 23.20 23.15
N VAL A 214 4.09 24.16 22.72
CA VAL A 214 3.90 25.44 23.41
C VAL A 214 2.40 25.57 23.73
N PRO A 215 1.99 25.35 24.98
CA PRO A 215 0.59 25.45 25.39
C PRO A 215 0.07 26.89 25.28
N ALA A 216 -1.22 27.05 25.01
CA ALA A 216 -1.89 28.35 24.86
C ALA A 216 -1.64 29.34 26.02
N GLY A 217 -1.60 28.82 27.26
CA GLY A 217 -1.42 29.61 28.48
C GLY A 217 0.03 29.91 28.87
N SER A 218 1.01 29.58 28.03
CA SER A 218 2.44 29.79 28.33
C SER A 218 2.97 31.20 28.05
N ALA A 219 2.15 32.11 27.51
CA ALA A 219 2.57 33.48 27.20
C ALA A 219 2.05 34.51 28.20
N THR A 220 2.94 35.36 28.69
CA THR A 220 2.66 36.58 29.44
C THR A 220 2.32 37.77 28.54
N ASP A 221 2.73 37.73 27.27
CA ASP A 221 2.40 38.75 26.25
C ASP A 221 1.32 38.26 25.26
N PRO A 222 0.09 38.82 25.31
CA PRO A 222 -1.00 38.43 24.43
C PRO A 222 -0.85 38.92 22.98
N THR A 223 0.16 39.73 22.66
CA THR A 223 0.38 40.33 21.33
C THR A 223 1.32 39.52 20.43
N MET A 224 1.97 38.49 20.95
CA MET A 224 2.94 37.70 20.19
C MET A 224 2.27 36.86 19.09
N THR A 225 2.48 37.23 17.83
CA THR A 225 2.08 36.44 16.64
C THR A 225 3.18 35.41 16.29
N PRO A 226 2.86 34.35 15.54
CA PRO A 226 1.54 33.94 15.01
C PRO A 226 0.73 33.09 16.01
N PHE A 227 -0.60 33.09 15.88
CA PHE A 227 -1.56 32.26 16.64
C PHE A 227 -1.63 32.50 18.15
N ALA A 228 -1.86 33.75 18.57
CA ALA A 228 -1.86 34.10 19.98
C ALA A 228 -2.94 33.36 20.79
N ASN A 229 -2.52 32.82 21.94
CA ASN A 229 -3.35 32.09 22.90
C ASN A 229 -3.91 30.76 22.37
N GLU A 230 -3.22 30.16 21.40
CA GLU A 230 -3.53 28.83 20.87
C GLU A 230 -2.41 27.84 21.26
N ASP A 231 -2.72 26.55 21.28
CA ASP A 231 -1.72 25.50 21.42
C ASP A 231 -0.89 25.39 20.13
N GLN A 232 0.43 25.45 20.24
CA GLN A 232 1.34 25.55 19.10
C GLN A 232 2.42 24.47 19.09
N LEU A 233 2.87 24.15 17.88
CA LEU A 233 4.10 23.40 17.62
C LEU A 233 5.13 24.31 16.97
N TRP A 234 6.33 24.36 17.53
CA TRP A 234 7.47 25.05 16.93
C TRP A 234 8.46 23.99 16.47
N ILE A 235 8.48 23.77 15.17
CA ILE A 235 9.23 22.68 14.56
C ILE A 235 10.50 23.27 13.96
N GLY A 236 11.67 22.72 14.29
CA GLY A 236 12.91 23.22 13.68
C GLY A 236 12.85 23.15 12.15
N SER A 237 13.42 24.09 11.42
CA SER A 237 13.39 24.09 9.93
C SER A 237 14.74 23.64 9.37
N LEU A 238 14.73 22.87 8.28
CA LEU A 238 15.99 22.54 7.59
C LEU A 238 16.53 23.77 6.86
N GLN A 239 17.83 23.81 6.62
CA GLN A 239 18.47 24.89 5.86
C GLN A 239 19.06 24.31 4.58
N SER A 240 18.79 24.96 3.46
CA SER A 240 19.41 24.61 2.17
C SER A 240 20.91 24.80 2.26
N ALA A 241 21.69 23.78 1.90
CA ALA A 241 23.14 23.91 1.85
C ALA A 241 23.58 24.82 0.69
N THR A 242 22.75 24.92 -0.36
CA THR A 242 23.04 25.69 -1.56
C THR A 242 22.73 27.17 -1.39
N THR A 243 21.58 27.50 -0.81
CA THR A 243 21.09 28.89 -0.72
C THR A 243 21.24 29.51 0.66
N GLY A 244 21.46 28.70 1.70
CA GLY A 244 21.41 29.14 3.09
C GLY A 244 20.01 29.54 3.57
N ASN A 245 18.98 29.40 2.73
CA ASN A 245 17.60 29.71 3.11
C ASN A 245 16.98 28.55 3.89
N TRP A 246 16.03 28.89 4.77
CA TRP A 246 15.21 27.90 5.46
C TRP A 246 14.27 27.22 4.47
N LEU A 247 14.24 25.89 4.53
CA LEU A 247 13.42 25.07 3.67
C LEU A 247 12.01 24.95 4.22
N SER A 248 11.02 25.24 3.38
CA SER A 248 9.64 24.87 3.61
C SER A 248 9.50 23.37 3.52
N GLN A 249 8.88 22.74 4.53
CA GLN A 249 8.71 21.30 4.62
C GLN A 249 7.27 20.96 5.00
N THR A 250 6.77 19.85 4.49
CA THR A 250 5.50 19.29 4.93
C THR A 250 5.72 18.43 6.17
N TYR A 251 4.84 18.56 7.16
CA TYR A 251 4.91 17.80 8.40
C TYR A 251 3.68 16.91 8.57
N ARG A 252 3.88 15.65 8.95
CA ARG A 252 2.82 14.76 9.41
C ARG A 252 2.72 14.89 10.92
N VAL A 253 1.60 15.39 11.42
CA VAL A 253 1.38 15.70 12.83
C VAL A 253 0.27 14.78 13.37
N ASN A 254 0.56 14.09 14.48
CA ASN A 254 -0.38 13.23 15.19
C ASN A 254 -0.50 13.73 16.63
N PHE A 255 -1.72 13.89 17.15
CA PHE A 255 -1.95 14.28 18.54
C PHE A 255 -3.37 13.99 19.00
N SER A 256 -3.52 13.88 20.32
CA SER A 256 -4.80 13.81 21.02
C SER A 256 -5.22 15.21 21.52
N PHE A 257 -6.51 15.52 21.50
CA PHE A 257 -7.04 16.80 21.99
C PHE A 257 -8.42 16.67 22.63
N ASN A 258 -8.70 17.56 23.56
CA ASN A 258 -10.00 17.72 24.19
C ASN A 258 -10.88 18.67 23.38
N TYR A 259 -12.14 18.30 23.23
CA TYR A 259 -13.10 18.98 22.38
C TYR A 259 -14.47 19.04 23.04
N ASN A 260 -15.11 20.20 22.97
CA ASN A 260 -16.46 20.39 23.46
C ASN A 260 -17.48 19.97 22.40
N THR A 261 -18.18 18.87 22.63
CA THR A 261 -19.20 18.38 21.68
C THR A 261 -20.54 19.11 21.81
N GLY A 262 -20.68 20.05 22.76
CA GLY A 262 -21.94 20.66 23.16
C GLY A 262 -22.73 19.84 24.19
N SER A 263 -22.40 18.55 24.34
CA SER A 263 -23.00 17.62 25.32
C SER A 263 -22.02 17.20 26.43
N GLY A 264 -20.77 17.68 26.37
CA GLY A 264 -19.68 17.31 27.28
C GLY A 264 -18.30 17.52 26.64
N VAL A 265 -17.27 17.29 27.44
CA VAL A 265 -15.87 17.31 26.99
C VAL A 265 -15.45 15.91 26.62
N ARG A 266 -14.76 15.76 25.47
CA ARG A 266 -14.23 14.47 25.02
C ARG A 266 -12.85 14.60 24.42
N GLN A 267 -12.07 13.53 24.54
CA GLN A 267 -10.76 13.42 23.92
C GLN A 267 -10.88 12.74 22.54
N PHE A 268 -10.12 13.24 21.57
CA PHE A 268 -10.05 12.75 20.19
C PHE A 268 -8.61 12.65 19.75
N ASP A 269 -8.32 11.74 18.82
CA ASP A 269 -7.00 11.58 18.20
C ASP A 269 -7.07 11.99 16.71
N VAL A 270 -6.06 12.71 16.20
CA VAL A 270 -6.02 13.13 14.79
C VAL A 270 -4.63 12.96 14.18
N VAL A 271 -4.57 12.66 12.88
CA VAL A 271 -3.35 12.67 12.07
C VAL A 271 -3.60 13.57 10.86
N VAL A 272 -2.81 14.64 10.72
CA VAL A 272 -3.00 15.67 9.68
C VAL A 272 -1.66 16.01 9.04
N LEU A 273 -1.70 16.36 7.75
CA LEU A 273 -0.55 16.97 7.08
C LEU A 273 -0.61 18.49 7.23
N ALA A 274 0.39 19.05 7.92
CA ALA A 274 0.65 20.48 7.92
C ALA A 274 1.50 20.83 6.69
N GLN A 275 0.84 21.33 5.64
CA GLN A 275 1.47 21.66 4.36
C GLN A 275 1.98 23.10 4.38
N PRO A 276 3.21 23.37 3.90
CA PRO A 276 3.73 24.71 3.82
C PRO A 276 2.91 25.55 2.83
N GLY A 277 2.70 26.83 3.16
CA GLY A 277 1.96 27.78 2.32
C GLY A 277 0.51 28.05 2.75
N ASP A 278 -0.07 27.22 3.62
CA ASP A 278 -1.40 27.48 4.18
C ASP A 278 -1.34 28.30 5.48
N THR A 279 -1.36 29.63 5.33
CA THR A 279 -1.21 30.56 6.46
C THR A 279 -2.34 30.50 7.49
N SER A 280 -3.39 29.71 7.27
CA SER A 280 -4.49 29.58 8.23
C SER A 280 -4.07 28.85 9.51
N TYR A 281 -3.13 27.91 9.44
CA TYR A 281 -2.65 27.12 10.58
C TYR A 281 -1.12 26.95 10.63
N ILE A 282 -0.39 27.25 9.56
CA ILE A 282 1.08 27.22 9.54
C ILE A 282 1.63 28.60 9.24
N ALA A 283 2.54 29.07 10.08
CA ALA A 283 3.24 30.32 9.85
C ALA A 283 4.68 30.02 9.40
N PRO A 284 5.07 30.46 8.20
CA PRO A 284 6.44 30.29 7.72
C PRO A 284 7.41 31.17 8.51
N ASN A 285 8.69 30.82 8.41
CA ASN A 285 9.80 31.56 9.00
C ASN A 285 10.09 32.88 8.24
N THR A 286 9.10 33.77 8.09
CA THR A 286 9.27 35.02 7.34
C THR A 286 8.82 36.24 8.12
N ILE A 287 9.68 37.27 8.06
CA ILE A 287 9.70 38.51 8.82
C ILE A 287 8.63 39.49 8.30
N THR A 288 7.83 40.07 9.19
CA THR A 288 7.30 41.44 8.97
C THR A 288 7.09 42.15 10.31
N ALA A 289 7.70 43.33 10.46
CA ALA A 289 7.43 44.32 11.52
C ALA A 289 7.47 43.81 12.98
N GLY A 290 8.64 43.35 13.45
CA GLY A 290 8.94 43.26 14.89
C GLY A 290 8.49 41.98 15.61
N VAL A 291 7.99 40.97 14.88
CA VAL A 291 7.55 39.70 15.47
C VAL A 291 8.16 38.52 14.71
N PHE A 292 8.78 37.61 15.46
CA PHE A 292 9.36 36.31 15.09
C PHE A 292 10.45 36.26 13.99
N SER A 293 11.68 35.98 14.41
CA SER A 293 12.81 35.60 13.55
C SER A 293 13.51 34.41 14.21
N GLY A 294 13.27 33.20 13.70
CA GLY A 294 13.89 32.01 14.29
C GLY A 294 13.83 30.81 13.36
N PRO A 295 14.72 29.83 13.50
CA PRO A 295 14.83 28.64 12.63
C PRO A 295 13.68 27.64 12.84
N TYR A 296 12.46 28.12 13.06
CA TYR A 296 11.30 27.34 13.44
C TYR A 296 10.12 27.65 12.53
N THR A 297 9.40 26.61 12.16
CA THR A 297 8.08 26.67 11.56
C THR A 297 7.03 26.53 12.66
N VAL A 298 6.08 27.45 12.74
CA VAL A 298 5.05 27.45 13.79
C VAL A 298 3.74 26.91 13.24
N VAL A 299 3.14 25.94 13.95
CA VAL A 299 1.87 25.31 13.57
C VAL A 299 0.87 25.44 14.72
N SER A 300 -0.33 25.97 14.47
CA SER A 300 -1.44 25.96 15.44
C SER A 300 -2.12 24.61 15.46
N LEU A 301 -2.09 23.91 16.61
CA LEU A 301 -2.82 22.65 16.78
C LEU A 301 -4.33 22.86 16.72
N GLN A 302 -4.82 23.96 17.31
CA GLN A 302 -6.24 24.28 17.34
C GLN A 302 -6.82 24.49 15.94
N ARG A 303 -6.09 25.14 15.04
CA ARG A 303 -6.58 25.35 13.66
C ARG A 303 -6.31 24.16 12.76
N LEU A 304 -5.26 23.38 13.06
CA LEU A 304 -4.91 22.20 12.29
C LEU A 304 -6.03 21.14 12.30
N ILE A 305 -6.79 21.01 13.39
CA ILE A 305 -7.91 20.05 13.45
C ILE A 305 -9.03 20.34 12.44
N ALA A 306 -9.12 21.56 11.88
CA ALA A 306 -10.10 21.87 10.84
C ALA A 306 -9.78 21.20 9.50
N LYS A 307 -8.53 20.75 9.32
CA LYS A 307 -8.18 19.96 8.15
C LYS A 307 -8.72 18.56 8.31
N SER A 308 -9.18 18.01 7.19
CA SER A 308 -9.50 16.59 7.13
C SER A 308 -8.27 15.78 7.53
N GLY A 309 -8.48 14.79 8.39
CA GLY A 309 -7.42 13.85 8.76
C GLY A 309 -6.90 13.12 7.52
N LEU A 310 -5.62 12.74 7.54
CA LEU A 310 -4.94 12.03 6.45
C LEU A 310 -5.68 10.78 5.98
N TYR A 311 -6.45 10.17 6.89
CA TYR A 311 -7.21 8.95 6.64
C TYR A 311 -8.72 9.18 6.48
N GLY A 312 -9.12 10.40 6.13
CA GLY A 312 -10.50 10.72 5.75
C GLY A 312 -11.42 11.15 6.92
N GLY A 313 -10.86 11.44 8.09
CA GLY A 313 -11.60 12.11 9.17
C GLY A 313 -12.04 13.50 8.70
N GLY A 314 -13.29 13.88 8.93
CA GLY A 314 -13.73 15.25 8.68
C GLY A 314 -12.97 16.23 9.58
N GLY A 315 -12.83 17.48 9.14
CA GLY A 315 -12.31 18.54 10.00
C GLY A 315 -13.21 18.78 11.21
N PHE A 316 -12.60 19.11 12.34
CA PHE A 316 -13.28 19.57 13.55
C PHE A 316 -13.43 21.09 13.54
N ASP A 317 -14.43 21.60 14.24
CA ASP A 317 -14.62 23.04 14.41
C ASP A 317 -13.60 23.59 15.43
N PRO A 318 -12.63 24.44 15.01
CA PRO A 318 -11.58 24.96 15.89
C PRO A 318 -12.11 25.71 17.12
N THR A 319 -13.32 26.25 17.07
CA THR A 319 -13.90 27.02 18.19
C THR A 319 -14.28 26.16 19.38
N LYS A 320 -14.41 24.85 19.18
CA LYS A 320 -14.77 23.87 20.21
C LYS A 320 -13.56 23.14 20.78
N PHE A 321 -12.36 23.44 20.30
CA PHE A 321 -11.12 22.94 20.85
C PHE A 321 -10.89 23.47 22.27
N LEU A 322 -10.53 22.59 23.19
CA LEU A 322 -10.29 22.95 24.60
C LEU A 322 -8.82 22.83 25.01
N GLY A 323 -8.01 22.11 24.24
CA GLY A 323 -6.59 21.91 24.49
C GLY A 323 -6.10 20.56 23.96
N ALA A 324 -4.85 20.50 23.52
CA ALA A 324 -4.20 19.25 23.13
C ALA A 324 -3.50 18.58 24.32
N ASP A 325 -3.42 17.26 24.30
CA ASP A 325 -2.54 16.52 25.20
C ASP A 325 -1.12 16.61 24.62
N MET A 326 -0.31 17.54 25.15
CA MET A 326 1.04 17.81 24.63
C MET A 326 1.94 16.56 24.63
N SER A 327 1.71 15.62 25.55
CA SER A 327 2.49 14.37 25.64
C SER A 327 2.18 13.39 24.49
N SER A 328 1.00 13.53 23.89
CA SER A 328 0.53 12.70 22.77
C SER A 328 1.07 13.17 21.41
N VAL A 329 1.59 14.40 21.32
CA VAL A 329 2.02 14.99 20.05
C VAL A 329 3.20 14.21 19.47
N ARG A 330 3.10 13.85 18.19
CA ARG A 330 4.17 13.30 17.35
C ARG A 330 4.24 14.09 16.06
N VAL A 331 5.46 14.39 15.61
CA VAL A 331 5.72 15.13 14.38
C VAL A 331 6.72 14.34 13.55
N GLN A 332 6.42 14.16 12.26
CA GLN A 332 7.29 13.52 11.28
C GLN A 332 7.48 14.45 10.10
N ARG A 333 8.66 14.44 9.49
CA ARG A 333 8.91 15.15 8.23
C ARG A 333 8.47 14.30 7.04
N VAL A 334 7.78 14.91 6.10
CA VAL A 334 7.46 14.31 4.80
C VAL A 334 8.63 14.59 3.85
N TYR A 335 9.00 13.62 3.02
CA TYR A 335 10.03 13.81 2.01
C TYR A 335 9.44 14.55 0.81
N ASP A 336 10.23 15.45 0.22
CA ASP A 336 9.89 16.14 -1.01
C ASP A 336 10.28 15.29 -2.21
N GLU A 337 9.37 15.16 -3.17
CA GLU A 337 9.70 14.60 -4.47
C GLU A 337 10.48 15.64 -5.27
N VAL A 338 11.63 15.24 -5.83
CA VAL A 338 12.40 16.06 -6.75
C VAL A 338 12.43 15.41 -8.13
N GLY A 339 12.44 16.24 -9.17
CA GLY A 339 12.51 15.77 -10.55
C GLY A 339 13.73 14.89 -10.78
N TYR A 340 13.61 13.91 -11.68
CA TYR A 340 14.67 12.91 -11.91
C TYR A 340 16.03 13.55 -12.26
N LEU A 341 16.04 14.59 -13.11
CA LEU A 341 17.25 15.31 -13.52
C LEU A 341 17.67 16.41 -12.53
N SER A 342 16.83 16.74 -11.55
CA SER A 342 17.13 17.77 -10.57
C SER A 342 18.25 17.32 -9.62
N ALA A 343 19.15 18.23 -9.27
CA ALA A 343 20.17 17.95 -8.26
C ALA A 343 19.54 17.78 -6.87
N TRP A 344 20.17 16.97 -6.03
CA TRP A 344 19.84 16.90 -4.60
C TRP A 344 20.23 18.20 -3.90
N ASP A 345 19.42 18.67 -2.94
CA ASP A 345 19.87 19.67 -1.98
C ASP A 345 20.66 18.95 -0.88
N ALA A 346 21.95 19.25 -0.77
CA ALA A 346 22.82 18.62 0.23
C ALA A 346 22.38 18.93 1.68
N GLY A 347 21.61 20.00 1.90
CA GLY A 347 21.04 20.38 3.20
C GLY A 347 19.68 19.72 3.49
N ASN A 348 19.08 19.03 2.52
CA ASN A 348 17.78 18.38 2.69
C ASN A 348 17.86 16.85 2.51
N PRO A 349 18.08 16.08 3.60
CA PRO A 349 18.04 14.62 3.53
C PRO A 349 16.63 14.07 3.25
N TYR A 350 15.58 14.88 3.37
CA TYR A 350 14.19 14.48 3.13
C TYR A 350 13.79 14.74 1.68
N GLN A 351 14.57 14.24 0.73
CA GLN A 351 14.25 14.28 -0.71
C GLN A 351 14.28 12.89 -1.33
N TYR A 352 13.41 12.66 -2.30
CA TYR A 352 13.39 11.42 -3.07
C TYR A 352 13.08 11.67 -4.55
N LYS A 353 13.52 10.72 -5.38
CA LYS A 353 13.22 10.63 -6.81
C LYS A 353 12.50 9.34 -7.07
N VAL A 354 11.46 9.39 -7.87
CA VAL A 354 10.83 8.19 -8.42
C VAL A 354 11.65 7.77 -9.65
N LEU A 355 12.27 6.60 -9.59
CA LEU A 355 13.09 6.09 -10.71
C LEU A 355 12.18 5.45 -11.75
N SER A 356 11.38 4.49 -11.32
CA SER A 356 10.38 3.83 -12.13
C SER A 356 9.03 4.11 -11.50
N SER A 357 8.19 4.86 -12.23
CA SER A 357 6.87 5.30 -11.80
C SER A 357 6.06 4.17 -11.18
N ASN A 358 6.02 3.00 -11.83
CA ASN A 358 5.11 1.94 -11.42
C ASN A 358 5.80 0.68 -10.88
N LEU A 359 7.12 0.50 -10.99
CA LEU A 359 7.80 -0.64 -10.35
C LEU A 359 8.20 -0.41 -8.89
N GLY A 360 7.82 0.72 -8.31
CA GLY A 360 8.04 1.02 -6.88
C GLY A 360 9.52 1.15 -6.50
N ALA A 361 10.35 1.59 -7.44
CA ALA A 361 11.76 1.88 -7.22
C ALA A 361 11.94 3.37 -6.92
N VAL A 362 12.30 3.68 -5.68
CA VAL A 362 12.52 5.05 -5.20
C VAL A 362 13.99 5.25 -4.84
N LEU A 363 14.56 6.36 -5.27
CA LEU A 363 15.91 6.76 -4.89
C LEU A 363 15.82 7.88 -3.88
N ILE A 364 16.39 7.69 -2.70
CA ILE A 364 16.40 8.68 -1.62
C ILE A 364 17.73 9.45 -1.68
N ASN A 365 17.70 10.73 -1.29
CA ASN A 365 18.91 11.56 -1.20
C ASN A 365 20.03 10.81 -0.46
N PRO A 366 21.24 10.70 -1.02
CA PRO A 366 22.34 9.96 -0.39
C PRO A 366 22.69 10.46 1.01
N GLY A 367 22.50 11.75 1.31
CA GLY A 367 22.70 12.32 2.63
C GLY A 367 21.81 11.70 3.72
N ALA A 368 20.66 11.17 3.33
CA ALA A 368 19.71 10.53 4.25
C ALA A 368 20.28 9.26 4.91
N SER A 369 21.11 8.50 4.20
CA SER A 369 21.74 7.27 4.73
C SER A 369 22.70 7.51 5.90
N PHE A 370 23.29 8.71 5.96
CA PHE A 370 24.20 9.13 7.01
C PHE A 370 23.50 10.00 8.07
N ALA A 371 22.30 10.48 7.75
CA ALA A 371 21.48 11.24 8.68
C ALA A 371 21.04 10.34 9.84
N LYS A 372 21.15 10.90 11.04
CA LYS A 372 20.70 10.22 12.24
C LYS A 372 19.72 11.09 13.00
N VAL A 373 18.63 10.48 13.43
CA VAL A 373 17.61 11.12 14.25
C VAL A 373 17.90 10.75 15.71
N ARG A 374 17.94 11.73 16.61
CA ARG A 374 17.99 11.40 18.03
C ARG A 374 16.60 11.02 18.51
N VAL A 375 16.51 10.05 19.40
CA VAL A 375 15.25 9.64 20.06
C VAL A 375 15.26 10.05 21.53
N ALA A 376 14.10 9.91 22.19
CA ALA A 376 13.98 10.11 23.63
C ALA A 376 15.01 9.25 24.39
N GLY A 377 15.66 9.82 25.41
CA GLY A 377 16.78 9.18 26.11
C GLY A 377 18.17 9.41 25.50
N GLY A 378 18.27 10.17 24.40
CA GLY A 378 19.56 10.60 23.83
C GLY A 378 20.23 9.59 22.90
N ALA A 379 19.62 8.40 22.73
CA ALA A 379 20.01 7.44 21.71
C ALA A 379 19.82 8.03 20.30
N THR A 380 20.54 7.48 19.34
CA THR A 380 20.57 7.99 17.97
C THR A 380 20.25 6.83 17.02
N VAL A 381 19.19 6.97 16.24
CA VAL A 381 18.70 5.98 15.29
C VAL A 381 18.94 6.43 13.85
N PRO A 382 19.12 5.52 12.89
CA PRO A 382 19.21 5.90 11.47
C PRO A 382 17.91 6.56 11.01
N LEU A 383 18.04 7.45 10.03
CA LEU A 383 16.87 7.97 9.32
C LEU A 383 16.18 6.82 8.58
N VAL A 384 14.85 6.77 8.72
CA VAL A 384 13.95 5.81 8.10
C VAL A 384 13.17 6.52 7.00
N ALA A 385 12.86 5.81 5.94
CA ALA A 385 11.87 6.23 4.95
C ALA A 385 10.68 5.28 5.01
N LYS A 386 9.52 5.82 5.34
CA LYS A 386 8.21 5.15 5.31
C LYS A 386 7.43 5.66 4.11
N ALA A 387 6.65 4.82 3.47
CA ALA A 387 5.92 5.10 2.24
C ALA A 387 4.44 4.75 2.39
N ASP A 388 3.58 5.68 1.99
CA ASP A 388 2.16 5.46 1.74
C ASP A 388 1.95 5.40 0.23
N TYR A 389 1.38 4.31 -0.27
CA TYR A 389 1.20 4.11 -1.70
C TYR A 389 0.05 3.15 -2.00
N THR A 390 -0.39 3.11 -3.26
CA THR A 390 -1.41 2.16 -3.70
C THR A 390 -0.79 1.09 -4.59
N VAL A 391 -1.05 -0.18 -4.31
CA VAL A 391 -0.64 -1.31 -5.15
C VAL A 391 -1.38 -1.25 -6.48
N PHE A 392 -0.66 -1.45 -7.58
CA PHE A 392 -1.22 -1.35 -8.91
C PHE A 392 -2.24 -2.46 -9.19
N ASP A 393 -1.86 -3.72 -8.92
CA ASP A 393 -2.69 -4.89 -9.14
C ASP A 393 -2.18 -6.11 -8.35
N TRP A 394 -2.99 -6.66 -7.45
CA TRP A 394 -2.67 -7.86 -6.67
C TRP A 394 -2.67 -9.16 -7.47
N ARG A 395 -3.15 -9.15 -8.71
CA ARG A 395 -3.03 -10.28 -9.64
C ARG A 395 -1.61 -10.46 -10.17
N ILE A 396 -0.77 -9.41 -10.06
CA ILE A 396 0.65 -9.48 -10.36
C ILE A 396 1.34 -10.18 -9.18
N ILE A 397 1.71 -11.44 -9.42
CA ILE A 397 2.45 -12.28 -8.48
C ILE A 397 3.91 -11.87 -8.50
N ARG A 398 4.53 -11.90 -7.32
CA ARG A 398 5.92 -11.50 -7.07
C ARG A 398 6.67 -12.70 -6.54
N ASP A 399 7.53 -13.29 -7.36
CA ASP A 399 8.44 -14.35 -6.93
C ASP A 399 9.86 -13.80 -6.85
N GLU A 400 10.43 -13.80 -5.65
CA GLU A 400 11.81 -13.35 -5.41
C GLU A 400 12.74 -14.55 -5.31
N PHE A 401 13.82 -14.54 -6.09
CA PHE A 401 14.83 -15.60 -6.07
C PHE A 401 16.20 -15.09 -6.51
N ARG A 402 17.23 -15.91 -6.29
CA ARG A 402 18.58 -15.64 -6.82
C ARG A 402 18.75 -16.24 -8.19
N VAL A 403 19.29 -15.46 -9.13
CA VAL A 403 19.62 -15.93 -10.47
C VAL A 403 20.65 -17.06 -10.37
N PRO A 404 20.39 -18.26 -10.93
CA PRO A 404 21.36 -19.34 -10.92
C PRO A 404 22.52 -19.02 -11.88
N GLY A 405 23.73 -19.50 -11.58
CA GLY A 405 24.86 -19.38 -12.50
C GLY A 405 24.65 -20.11 -13.84
N ALA A 406 23.78 -21.13 -13.84
CA ALA A 406 23.25 -21.78 -15.03
C ALA A 406 21.94 -22.53 -14.70
N GLY A 407 21.07 -22.74 -15.68
CA GLY A 407 19.89 -23.61 -15.56
C GLY A 407 18.57 -22.87 -15.44
N SER A 408 17.60 -23.52 -14.78
CA SER A 408 16.20 -23.08 -14.74
C SER A 408 15.71 -22.88 -13.31
N VAL A 409 14.80 -21.92 -13.14
CA VAL A 409 14.09 -21.64 -11.89
C VAL A 409 12.61 -21.91 -12.08
N LYS A 410 12.01 -22.60 -11.11
CA LYS A 410 10.58 -22.88 -11.07
C LYS A 410 9.85 -21.76 -10.31
N LEU A 411 8.86 -21.16 -10.96
CA LEU A 411 7.95 -20.19 -10.34
C LEU A 411 6.95 -20.90 -9.43
N VAL A 412 6.38 -20.17 -8.47
CA VAL A 412 5.35 -20.70 -7.57
C VAL A 412 4.09 -21.05 -8.37
N ALA A 413 3.72 -20.21 -9.35
CA ALA A 413 2.64 -20.54 -10.27
C ALA A 413 3.10 -21.44 -11.41
N ASN A 414 2.32 -22.50 -11.66
CA ASN A 414 2.59 -23.42 -12.76
C ASN A 414 2.19 -22.86 -14.13
N SER A 415 1.19 -21.97 -14.21
CA SER A 415 0.67 -21.46 -15.49
C SER A 415 0.61 -19.94 -15.47
N VAL A 416 1.45 -19.33 -16.30
CA VAL A 416 1.57 -17.89 -16.50
C VAL A 416 0.67 -17.46 -17.65
N LYS A 417 -0.02 -16.33 -17.49
CA LYS A 417 -0.89 -15.72 -18.50
C LYS A 417 -0.02 -15.14 -19.62
N SER A 418 -0.36 -15.39 -20.88
CA SER A 418 0.35 -14.88 -22.05
C SER A 418 -0.45 -13.78 -22.77
N ALA A 419 0.21 -12.78 -23.35
CA ALA A 419 -0.37 -11.73 -24.18
C ALA A 419 -0.96 -12.28 -25.49
N SER A 420 -0.53 -13.47 -25.91
CA SER A 420 -1.16 -14.17 -27.03
C SER A 420 -2.50 -14.81 -26.66
N GLY A 421 -2.89 -14.79 -25.38
CA GLY A 421 -4.10 -15.43 -24.88
C GLY A 421 -5.31 -14.50 -24.82
N THR A 422 -6.45 -15.06 -24.43
CA THR A 422 -7.67 -14.31 -24.13
C THR A 422 -7.76 -14.04 -22.63
N GLY A 423 -8.10 -12.81 -22.25
CA GLY A 423 -8.48 -12.40 -20.92
C GLY A 423 -9.80 -13.02 -20.47
N VAL A 424 -10.13 -12.86 -19.19
CA VAL A 424 -11.35 -13.43 -18.61
C VAL A 424 -12.63 -12.71 -19.00
N ASP A 425 -12.51 -11.54 -19.61
CA ASP A 425 -13.60 -10.72 -20.12
C ASP A 425 -13.87 -10.96 -21.62
N GLY A 426 -13.17 -11.95 -22.21
CA GLY A 426 -13.28 -12.30 -23.63
C GLY A 426 -12.37 -11.48 -24.54
N LYS A 427 -11.67 -10.47 -24.03
CA LYS A 427 -10.75 -9.64 -24.83
C LYS A 427 -9.36 -10.27 -24.96
N PRO A 428 -8.53 -9.85 -25.92
CA PRO A 428 -7.12 -10.23 -25.93
C PRO A 428 -6.43 -9.80 -24.62
N ASN A 429 -5.64 -10.70 -24.04
CA ASN A 429 -4.78 -10.33 -22.93
C ASN A 429 -3.63 -9.49 -23.47
N THR A 430 -3.37 -8.31 -22.92
CA THR A 430 -2.36 -7.39 -23.46
C THR A 430 -1.06 -7.40 -22.67
N GLY A 431 -0.92 -8.28 -21.67
CA GLY A 431 0.26 -8.37 -20.80
C GLY A 431 0.11 -7.57 -19.51
N LEU A 432 1.21 -7.35 -18.80
CA LEU A 432 1.23 -6.64 -17.52
C LEU A 432 0.99 -5.13 -17.74
N GLY A 433 -0.07 -4.60 -17.13
CA GLY A 433 -0.36 -3.17 -17.08
C GLY A 433 -0.96 -2.55 -18.33
N SER A 434 -1.35 -3.35 -19.33
CA SER A 434 -1.97 -2.87 -20.57
C SER A 434 -3.47 -3.22 -20.68
N ASP A 435 -4.13 -3.60 -19.58
CA ASP A 435 -5.57 -3.95 -19.55
C ASP A 435 -6.49 -2.82 -20.06
N VAL A 436 -5.98 -1.59 -20.17
CA VAL A 436 -6.65 -0.44 -20.78
C VAL A 436 -5.85 0.01 -22.01
N PRO A 437 -6.50 0.21 -23.18
CA PRO A 437 -5.86 0.81 -24.34
C PRO A 437 -5.21 2.16 -23.98
N GLY A 438 -3.91 2.31 -24.26
CA GLY A 438 -3.14 3.52 -23.96
C GLY A 438 -2.55 3.60 -22.54
N ASP A 439 -2.76 2.59 -21.69
CA ASP A 439 -2.10 2.50 -20.40
C ASP A 439 -0.68 1.94 -20.57
N HIS A 440 0.31 2.84 -20.42
CA HIS A 440 1.73 2.53 -20.55
C HIS A 440 2.43 2.39 -19.18
N SER A 441 1.65 2.27 -18.10
CA SER A 441 2.17 2.34 -16.73
C SER A 441 3.24 1.28 -16.42
N LEU A 442 3.08 0.02 -16.86
CA LEU A 442 4.05 -1.05 -16.64
C LEU A 442 4.87 -1.43 -17.88
N TRP A 443 4.94 -0.54 -18.87
CA TRP A 443 5.74 -0.81 -20.05
C TRP A 443 7.22 -0.94 -19.68
N THR A 444 7.82 -2.01 -20.20
CA THR A 444 9.23 -2.34 -19.98
C THR A 444 9.86 -2.78 -21.30
N PRO A 445 11.18 -2.63 -21.46
CA PRO A 445 11.86 -2.99 -22.68
C PRO A 445 11.84 -4.51 -22.88
N ASN A 446 11.59 -4.93 -24.12
CA ASN A 446 11.78 -6.31 -24.54
C ASN A 446 13.27 -6.64 -24.74
N ALA A 447 13.59 -7.87 -25.17
CA ALA A 447 14.96 -8.28 -25.48
C ALA A 447 15.69 -7.35 -26.47
N ALA A 448 14.98 -6.74 -27.42
CA ALA A 448 15.53 -5.79 -28.37
C ALA A 448 15.65 -4.34 -27.82
N GLY A 449 15.36 -4.12 -26.54
CA GLY A 449 15.40 -2.80 -25.90
C GLY A 449 14.19 -1.90 -26.21
N VAL A 450 13.16 -2.42 -26.88
CA VAL A 450 11.96 -1.65 -27.25
C VAL A 450 10.93 -1.71 -26.13
N ASN A 451 10.53 -0.54 -25.62
CA ASN A 451 9.52 -0.42 -24.57
C ASN A 451 8.14 -0.88 -25.06
N GLY A 452 7.49 -1.74 -24.28
CA GLY A 452 6.13 -2.19 -24.55
C GLY A 452 5.57 -3.02 -23.40
N SER A 453 4.32 -3.46 -23.56
CA SER A 453 3.71 -4.38 -22.59
C SER A 453 4.39 -5.75 -22.63
N GLN A 454 4.69 -6.30 -21.45
CA GLN A 454 5.34 -7.60 -21.29
C GLN A 454 4.47 -8.52 -20.45
N ASP A 455 4.49 -9.83 -20.73
CA ASP A 455 3.78 -10.83 -19.91
C ASP A 455 4.51 -11.21 -18.63
N PHE A 456 5.82 -11.00 -18.64
CA PHE A 456 6.73 -11.42 -17.60
C PHE A 456 7.86 -10.41 -17.55
N ILE A 457 8.08 -9.84 -16.37
CA ILE A 457 9.13 -8.86 -16.11
C ILE A 457 10.08 -9.45 -15.08
N LEU A 458 11.38 -9.36 -15.34
CA LEU A 458 12.41 -9.74 -14.37
C LEU A 458 13.13 -8.48 -13.90
N GLN A 459 12.81 -8.04 -12.69
CA GLN A 459 13.40 -6.86 -12.07
C GLN A 459 14.62 -7.26 -11.24
N ASP A 460 15.74 -6.59 -11.43
CA ASP A 460 16.89 -6.66 -10.53
C ASP A 460 16.60 -5.79 -9.30
N ILE A 461 16.46 -6.42 -8.13
CA ILE A 461 16.10 -5.71 -6.89
C ILE A 461 17.25 -4.82 -6.42
N GLU A 462 18.50 -5.17 -6.74
CA GLU A 462 19.69 -4.48 -6.27
C GLU A 462 19.94 -3.16 -7.02
N THR A 463 19.52 -3.11 -8.28
CA THR A 463 19.69 -1.94 -9.14
C THR A 463 18.37 -1.26 -9.51
N GLY A 464 17.24 -1.91 -9.32
CA GLY A 464 15.93 -1.46 -9.79
C GLY A 464 15.76 -1.52 -11.30
N GLY A 465 16.74 -2.07 -12.03
CA GLY A 465 16.70 -2.25 -13.48
C GLY A 465 15.90 -3.47 -13.92
N ILE A 466 15.64 -3.55 -15.22
CA ILE A 466 14.96 -4.68 -15.87
C ILE A 466 15.99 -5.51 -16.62
N ILE A 467 16.06 -6.81 -16.33
CA ILE A 467 16.86 -7.74 -17.12
C ILE A 467 16.11 -8.00 -18.42
N LEU A 468 16.77 -7.77 -19.56
CA LEU A 468 16.16 -7.95 -20.87
C LEU A 468 16.03 -9.45 -21.21
N GLY A 469 14.86 -9.86 -21.69
CA GLY A 469 14.61 -11.26 -21.99
C GLY A 469 13.22 -11.59 -22.49
N ASN A 470 12.74 -12.75 -22.06
CA ASN A 470 11.44 -13.36 -22.40
C ASN A 470 11.33 -13.82 -23.87
N SER A 471 12.45 -14.15 -24.51
CA SER A 471 12.47 -14.74 -25.86
C SER A 471 13.51 -15.85 -25.96
N GLN A 472 13.12 -16.98 -26.54
CA GLN A 472 14.06 -18.07 -26.81
C GLN A 472 14.97 -17.75 -28.00
N LEU A 473 14.42 -17.07 -29.01
CA LEU A 473 15.05 -16.84 -30.31
C LEU A 473 15.91 -15.57 -30.36
N ASP A 474 15.61 -14.58 -29.52
CA ASP A 474 16.37 -13.33 -29.51
C ASP A 474 17.75 -13.54 -28.88
N VAL A 475 18.77 -12.97 -29.52
CA VAL A 475 20.18 -13.05 -29.11
C VAL A 475 20.48 -12.18 -27.88
N HIS A 476 19.72 -11.10 -27.68
CA HIS A 476 19.86 -10.20 -26.53
C HIS A 476 19.04 -10.66 -25.32
N SER A 477 18.30 -11.77 -25.45
CA SER A 477 17.45 -12.27 -24.38
C SER A 477 18.24 -13.12 -23.38
N ALA A 478 18.33 -12.68 -22.13
CA ALA A 478 19.05 -13.42 -21.08
C ALA A 478 18.24 -14.58 -20.47
N TYR A 479 16.94 -14.63 -20.73
CA TYR A 479 16.07 -15.69 -20.23
C TYR A 479 14.85 -15.89 -21.10
N TRP A 480 14.22 -17.06 -21.02
CA TRP A 480 12.88 -17.29 -21.56
C TRP A 480 12.02 -18.04 -20.56
N VAL A 481 10.70 -17.88 -20.69
CA VAL A 481 9.74 -18.45 -19.76
C VAL A 481 8.88 -19.48 -20.49
N ASP A 482 8.92 -20.72 -20.03
CA ASP A 482 7.88 -21.70 -20.35
C ASP A 482 6.64 -21.33 -19.52
N LYS A 483 5.68 -20.65 -20.17
CA LYS A 483 4.46 -20.15 -19.53
C LYS A 483 3.49 -21.27 -19.12
N SER A 484 3.58 -22.44 -19.73
CA SER A 484 2.69 -23.58 -19.42
C SER A 484 3.14 -24.32 -18.16
N ASN A 485 4.46 -24.33 -17.92
CA ASN A 485 5.07 -24.98 -16.77
C ASN A 485 5.59 -23.97 -15.74
N GLY A 486 5.57 -22.66 -15.98
CA GLY A 486 6.08 -21.67 -15.04
C GLY A 486 7.58 -21.85 -14.75
N VAL A 487 8.37 -22.13 -15.78
CA VAL A 487 9.82 -22.36 -15.65
C VAL A 487 10.56 -21.27 -16.41
N VAL A 488 11.43 -20.55 -15.71
CA VAL A 488 12.33 -19.56 -16.27
C VAL A 488 13.66 -20.23 -16.55
N THR A 489 14.14 -20.19 -17.78
CA THR A 489 15.47 -20.71 -18.12
C THR A 489 16.38 -19.58 -18.53
N PHE A 490 17.59 -19.58 -17.97
CA PHE A 490 18.59 -18.55 -18.18
C PHE A 490 19.60 -18.98 -19.24
N LYS A 491 20.03 -18.01 -20.07
CA LYS A 491 21.14 -18.15 -21.01
C LYS A 491 22.00 -16.89 -21.00
N SER A 492 23.30 -17.05 -21.23
CA SER A 492 24.20 -15.91 -21.37
C SER A 492 24.00 -15.25 -22.74
N VAL A 493 23.94 -13.92 -22.79
CA VAL A 493 23.82 -13.15 -24.05
C VAL A 493 25.18 -12.89 -24.71
N ALA A 494 26.27 -13.05 -23.97
CA ALA A 494 27.63 -12.80 -24.44
C ALA A 494 28.62 -13.82 -23.86
N ALA A 495 29.79 -13.92 -24.50
CA ALA A 495 30.92 -14.67 -23.98
C ALA A 495 31.58 -13.87 -22.84
N GLY A 496 31.58 -14.41 -21.64
CA GLY A 496 32.16 -13.79 -20.45
C GLY A 496 32.06 -14.71 -19.24
N PRO A 497 32.72 -14.38 -18.11
CA PRO A 497 32.54 -15.13 -16.87
C PRO A 497 31.10 -14.95 -16.36
N GLY A 498 30.49 -16.04 -15.87
CA GLY A 498 29.12 -16.01 -15.37
C GLY A 498 28.04 -15.88 -16.44
N LEU A 499 26.83 -15.56 -16.01
CA LEU A 499 25.64 -15.35 -16.81
C LEU A 499 25.54 -13.88 -17.21
N GLN A 500 25.94 -13.57 -18.44
CA GLN A 500 25.90 -12.19 -18.97
C GLN A 500 24.50 -11.83 -19.45
N ALA A 501 24.03 -10.64 -19.10
CA ALA A 501 22.72 -10.12 -19.51
C ALA A 501 22.74 -8.60 -19.71
N TYR A 502 21.87 -8.10 -20.59
CA TYR A 502 21.61 -6.67 -20.70
C TYR A 502 20.58 -6.23 -19.65
N VAL A 503 20.86 -5.10 -18.99
CA VAL A 503 19.99 -4.52 -17.98
C VAL A 503 19.57 -3.12 -18.43
N ALA A 504 18.27 -2.87 -18.47
CA ALA A 504 17.72 -1.55 -18.71
C ALA A 504 17.55 -0.80 -17.40
N PHE A 505 17.99 0.46 -17.38
CA PHE A 505 17.87 1.34 -16.22
C PHE A 505 16.78 2.39 -16.41
N PRO A 506 16.13 2.79 -15.32
CA PRO A 506 15.11 3.83 -15.38
C PRO A 506 15.72 5.20 -15.73
N THR A 507 15.06 5.93 -16.63
CA THR A 507 15.48 7.27 -17.10
C THR A 507 14.74 8.42 -16.41
N GLY A 508 13.68 8.11 -15.65
CA GLY A 508 12.76 9.09 -15.05
C GLY A 508 11.94 9.91 -16.06
N ASP A 509 12.06 9.64 -17.36
CA ASP A 509 11.23 10.25 -18.41
C ASP A 509 10.02 9.34 -18.68
N PRO A 510 8.77 9.78 -18.40
CA PRO A 510 7.57 8.99 -18.69
C PRO A 510 7.40 8.61 -20.17
N GLY A 511 7.95 9.39 -21.11
CA GLY A 511 7.88 9.13 -22.55
C GLY A 511 8.89 8.10 -23.05
N ASN A 512 10.02 7.96 -22.35
CA ASN A 512 11.03 6.94 -22.60
C ASN A 512 11.56 6.37 -21.28
N PRO A 513 10.76 5.57 -20.56
CA PRO A 513 11.00 5.24 -19.15
C PRO A 513 12.23 4.38 -18.88
N TRP A 514 12.80 3.77 -19.92
CA TRP A 514 13.89 2.83 -19.81
C TRP A 514 14.96 3.09 -20.86
N SER A 515 16.22 2.96 -20.45
CA SER A 515 17.37 2.98 -21.34
C SER A 515 18.19 1.72 -21.11
N ALA A 516 18.50 1.01 -22.19
CA ALA A 516 19.36 -0.16 -22.17
C ALA A 516 20.60 0.09 -23.03
N ASP A 517 21.78 -0.25 -22.51
CA ASP A 517 23.00 -0.33 -23.32
C ASP A 517 23.18 -1.77 -23.81
N LEU A 518 22.82 -2.02 -25.06
CA LEU A 518 22.94 -3.34 -25.70
C LEU A 518 24.38 -3.70 -26.10
N ASN A 519 25.37 -2.89 -25.73
CA ASN A 519 26.80 -3.18 -25.97
C ASN A 519 27.56 -3.51 -24.68
N ALA A 520 26.94 -3.34 -23.51
CA ALA A 520 27.58 -3.52 -22.21
C ALA A 520 26.80 -4.55 -21.36
N PRO A 521 26.90 -5.85 -21.65
CA PRO A 521 26.28 -6.86 -20.81
C PRO A 521 26.95 -6.91 -19.44
N VAL A 522 26.18 -7.28 -18.42
CA VAL A 522 26.62 -7.35 -17.03
C VAL A 522 26.37 -8.76 -16.48
N ASP A 523 27.25 -9.23 -15.62
CA ASP A 523 27.05 -10.50 -14.91
C ASP A 523 25.88 -10.37 -13.92
N ILE A 524 24.85 -11.20 -14.13
CA ILE A 524 23.66 -11.30 -13.30
C ILE A 524 23.65 -12.54 -12.41
N SER A 525 24.70 -13.37 -12.45
CA SER A 525 24.79 -14.59 -11.63
C SER A 525 24.69 -14.25 -10.13
N GLY A 526 23.80 -14.95 -9.42
CA GLY A 526 23.65 -14.80 -7.97
C GLY A 526 22.92 -13.53 -7.51
N ARG A 527 22.56 -12.61 -8.43
CA ARG A 527 21.76 -11.42 -8.10
C ARG A 527 20.38 -11.79 -7.61
N ASN A 528 19.84 -10.97 -6.71
CA ASN A 528 18.45 -11.08 -6.27
C ASN A 528 17.52 -10.41 -7.31
N VAL A 529 16.59 -11.20 -7.83
CA VAL A 529 15.61 -10.73 -8.82
C VAL A 529 14.20 -10.96 -8.33
N ARG A 530 13.28 -10.10 -8.79
CA ARG A 530 11.84 -10.22 -8.61
C ARG A 530 11.20 -10.50 -9.96
N ALA A 531 10.63 -11.68 -10.11
CA ALA A 531 9.79 -12.04 -11.24
C ALA A 531 8.37 -11.51 -11.01
N LEU A 532 7.86 -10.73 -11.96
CA LEU A 532 6.51 -10.20 -11.98
C LEU A 532 5.73 -10.85 -13.11
N TYR A 533 4.59 -11.45 -12.79
CA TYR A 533 3.74 -12.13 -13.77
C TYR A 533 2.31 -12.31 -13.25
N MET A 534 1.36 -12.59 -14.14
CA MET A 534 0.00 -12.99 -13.76
C MET A 534 -0.18 -14.49 -13.99
N ALA A 535 -0.84 -15.19 -13.07
CA ALA A 535 -1.20 -16.60 -13.26
C ALA A 535 -2.56 -16.75 -13.94
N ARG A 536 -2.75 -17.85 -14.68
CA ARG A 536 -4.05 -18.19 -15.28
C ARG A 536 -5.11 -18.45 -14.20
N ASN A 537 -6.38 -18.13 -14.48
CA ASN A 537 -7.51 -18.17 -13.54
C ASN A 537 -7.49 -17.04 -12.48
N GLU A 538 -6.89 -15.90 -12.84
CA GLU A 538 -6.96 -14.65 -12.08
C GLU A 538 -6.58 -14.81 -10.60
N TYR A 539 -5.49 -15.55 -10.33
CA TYR A 539 -4.95 -15.61 -8.97
C TYR A 539 -4.50 -14.21 -8.56
N ALA A 540 -4.98 -13.75 -7.42
CA ALA A 540 -4.55 -12.52 -6.77
C ALA A 540 -4.05 -12.85 -5.37
N VAL A 541 -2.83 -12.39 -5.07
CA VAL A 541 -2.21 -12.58 -3.75
C VAL A 541 -2.29 -11.27 -3.02
N GLN A 542 -3.27 -11.15 -2.14
CA GLN A 542 -3.57 -9.93 -1.42
C GLN A 542 -3.15 -10.05 0.03
N VAL A 543 -2.58 -8.99 0.58
CA VAL A 543 -2.13 -8.95 1.98
C VAL A 543 -3.07 -8.05 2.77
N LEU A 544 -3.49 -8.51 3.95
CA LEU A 544 -4.37 -7.80 4.84
C LEU A 544 -3.63 -7.59 6.17
N LYS A 545 -3.45 -6.33 6.56
CA LYS A 545 -2.82 -5.97 7.83
C LYS A 545 -3.72 -5.04 8.63
N ALA A 546 -4.04 -5.48 9.84
CA ALA A 546 -4.68 -4.64 10.85
C ALA A 546 -3.79 -3.44 11.19
N SER A 547 -4.41 -2.33 11.55
CA SER A 547 -3.67 -1.12 11.94
C SER A 547 -2.72 -1.38 13.10
N SER A 548 -1.43 -1.07 12.94
CA SER A 548 -0.43 -1.19 14.01
C SER A 548 -0.88 -0.53 15.31
N THR A 549 -1.60 0.59 15.19
CA THR A 549 -2.27 1.29 16.30
C THR A 549 -3.64 1.77 15.87
N TYR A 550 -4.66 1.52 16.69
CA TYR A 550 -5.99 2.10 16.53
C TYR A 550 -6.14 3.33 17.42
N ARG A 551 -6.75 4.36 16.87
CA ARG A 551 -7.02 5.66 17.51
C ARG A 551 -8.42 5.67 18.06
N SER A 552 -8.58 5.99 19.35
CA SER A 552 -9.91 6.03 19.96
C SER A 552 -10.57 7.36 19.60
N THR A 553 -11.70 7.30 18.92
CA THR A 553 -12.46 8.47 18.47
C THR A 553 -13.86 8.45 19.05
N PHE A 554 -14.48 9.63 19.10
CA PHE A 554 -15.87 9.74 19.49
C PHE A 554 -16.75 10.07 18.26
N PRO A 555 -17.64 9.18 17.80
CA PRO A 555 -18.45 9.43 16.61
C PRO A 555 -19.56 10.46 16.90
N GLY A 556 -19.49 11.62 16.26
CA GLY A 556 -20.43 12.74 16.47
C GLY A 556 -21.49 12.95 15.39
N THR A 557 -21.48 12.18 14.29
CA THR A 557 -22.40 12.34 13.12
C THR A 557 -22.37 11.06 12.26
N PRO A 558 -23.27 10.86 11.26
CA PRO A 558 -23.37 9.62 10.47
C PRO A 558 -22.16 9.23 9.60
N GLY A 559 -21.01 9.91 9.71
CA GLY A 559 -19.79 9.46 9.06
C GLY A 559 -19.15 8.34 9.90
N GLY A 560 -19.21 7.10 9.44
CA GLY A 560 -18.60 5.97 10.14
C GLY A 560 -17.10 6.14 10.44
N LEU A 561 -16.56 5.19 11.22
CA LEU A 561 -15.15 5.18 11.64
C LEU A 561 -14.19 5.12 10.44
N LYS A 562 -13.11 5.90 10.51
CA LYS A 562 -12.10 5.98 9.45
C LYS A 562 -10.97 4.98 9.68
N ALA A 563 -10.03 4.93 8.74
CA ALA A 563 -8.95 3.97 8.81
C ALA A 563 -8.08 4.17 10.07
N GLY A 564 -7.77 3.06 10.74
CA GLY A 564 -7.03 3.08 11.99
C GLY A 564 -7.75 3.78 13.14
N GLU A 565 -9.08 3.89 13.11
CA GLU A 565 -9.89 4.42 14.21
C GLU A 565 -10.77 3.34 14.83
N CYS A 566 -10.94 3.42 16.14
CA CYS A 566 -11.90 2.65 16.90
C CYS A 566 -12.73 3.59 17.78
N ALA A 567 -13.91 3.13 18.20
CA ALA A 567 -14.77 3.91 19.09
C ALA A 567 -15.53 2.99 20.03
N VAL A 568 -15.72 3.42 21.26
CA VAL A 568 -16.51 2.70 22.25
C VAL A 568 -17.98 3.13 22.14
N GLY A 569 -18.88 2.15 22.10
CA GLY A 569 -20.32 2.41 22.01
C GLY A 569 -20.97 2.82 23.33
N GLY A 570 -22.26 3.15 23.26
CA GLY A 570 -23.07 3.64 24.38
C GLY A 570 -22.84 5.12 24.68
N VAL A 571 -21.92 5.77 23.97
CA VAL A 571 -21.55 7.16 24.22
C VAL A 571 -22.40 8.07 23.33
N ASN A 572 -23.09 9.07 23.93
CA ASN A 572 -24.16 9.88 23.30
C ASN A 572 -25.27 9.06 22.62
N GLY A 573 -25.59 7.87 23.14
CA GLY A 573 -26.61 7.01 22.54
C GLY A 573 -26.19 6.40 21.19
N TRP A 574 -24.91 6.49 20.82
CA TRP A 574 -24.37 5.86 19.62
C TRP A 574 -23.82 4.47 19.94
N GLY A 575 -24.31 3.45 19.24
CA GLY A 575 -23.90 2.07 19.44
C GLY A 575 -24.25 1.51 20.83
N SER A 576 -23.83 0.28 21.10
CA SER A 576 -24.09 -0.42 22.36
C SER A 576 -22.95 -0.19 23.37
N PRO A 577 -23.25 0.03 24.67
CA PRO A 577 -22.25 0.31 25.72
C PRO A 577 -21.27 -0.83 26.03
N ASN A 578 -21.49 -2.00 25.44
CA ASN A 578 -20.68 -3.20 25.61
C ASN A 578 -19.89 -3.57 24.33
N ARG A 579 -19.78 -2.65 23.37
CA ARG A 579 -19.11 -2.88 22.08
C ARG A 579 -18.01 -1.87 21.81
N LEU A 580 -16.89 -2.37 21.30
CA LEU A 580 -15.82 -1.58 20.72
C LEU A 580 -15.93 -1.70 19.19
N TYR A 581 -16.22 -0.57 18.55
CA TYR A 581 -16.42 -0.47 17.11
C TYR A 581 -15.12 -0.16 16.39
N PHE A 582 -15.05 -0.67 15.16
CA PHE A 582 -13.97 -0.49 14.20
C PHE A 582 -14.56 -0.17 12.83
N SER A 583 -13.71 0.29 11.93
CA SER A 583 -14.10 0.42 10.53
C SER A 583 -14.51 -0.93 9.94
N LEU A 584 -15.39 -0.94 8.93
CA LEU A 584 -15.82 -2.19 8.30
C LEU A 584 -14.65 -2.90 7.57
N ALA A 585 -13.65 -2.13 7.16
CA ALA A 585 -12.40 -2.63 6.59
C ALA A 585 -11.60 -3.53 7.55
N ASP A 586 -11.76 -3.35 8.87
CA ASP A 586 -11.10 -4.18 9.89
C ASP A 586 -11.87 -5.46 10.23
N TYR A 587 -12.97 -5.75 9.54
CA TYR A 587 -13.75 -6.95 9.78
C TYR A 587 -12.91 -8.22 9.62
N THR A 588 -13.04 -9.17 10.55
CA THR A 588 -12.22 -10.38 10.73
C THR A 588 -10.79 -10.17 11.20
N GLN A 589 -10.29 -8.94 11.33
CA GLN A 589 -8.94 -8.69 11.85
C GLN A 589 -8.87 -8.93 13.36
N LYS A 590 -7.64 -9.07 13.87
CA LYS A 590 -7.35 -9.17 15.30
C LYS A 590 -6.65 -7.92 15.78
N ALA A 591 -6.99 -7.51 16.99
CA ALA A 591 -6.32 -6.46 17.71
C ALA A 591 -6.08 -6.91 19.15
N THR A 592 -5.21 -6.19 19.85
CA THR A 592 -4.94 -6.35 21.27
C THR A 592 -5.22 -5.01 21.92
N ALA A 593 -6.11 -4.99 22.92
CA ALA A 593 -6.37 -3.82 23.72
C ALA A 593 -5.46 -3.87 24.95
N GLY A 594 -4.47 -2.96 25.02
CA GLY A 594 -3.53 -2.92 26.14
C GLY A 594 -4.22 -2.64 27.48
N GLU A 595 -5.27 -1.82 27.47
CA GLU A 595 -6.06 -1.54 28.68
C GLU A 595 -7.52 -1.23 28.33
N MET A 596 -8.45 -1.94 28.96
CA MET A 596 -9.90 -1.69 28.88
C MET A 596 -10.51 -1.63 30.28
N TRP A 597 -11.17 -0.54 30.61
CA TRP A 597 -11.96 -0.37 31.83
C TRP A 597 -13.39 -0.80 31.59
N VAL A 598 -13.84 -1.79 32.36
CA VAL A 598 -15.18 -2.35 32.26
C VAL A 598 -15.85 -2.40 33.63
N THR A 599 -17.18 -2.33 33.65
CA THR A 599 -17.98 -2.46 34.87
C THR A 599 -19.12 -3.47 34.64
N ASP A 600 -19.46 -4.18 35.70
CA ASP A 600 -20.67 -5.02 35.79
C ASP A 600 -21.88 -4.26 36.34
N GLY A 601 -21.75 -2.94 36.49
CA GLY A 601 -22.75 -2.06 37.09
C GLY A 601 -22.46 -1.70 38.55
N THR A 602 -21.49 -2.36 39.20
CA THR A 602 -21.15 -2.08 40.61
C THR A 602 -19.67 -1.78 40.82
N THR A 603 -18.75 -2.48 40.15
CA THR A 603 -17.32 -2.33 40.38
C THR A 603 -16.54 -2.19 39.05
N PRO A 604 -15.87 -1.05 38.80
CA PRO A 604 -14.92 -0.91 37.69
C PRO A 604 -13.74 -1.86 37.85
N ARG A 605 -13.36 -2.55 36.78
CA ARG A 605 -12.19 -3.43 36.73
C ARG A 605 -11.43 -3.27 35.41
N PRO A 606 -10.09 -3.30 35.43
CA PRO A 606 -9.29 -3.27 34.22
C PRO A 606 -9.16 -4.67 33.61
N LEU A 607 -9.22 -4.73 32.28
CA LEU A 607 -8.78 -5.85 31.46
C LEU A 607 -7.51 -5.39 30.73
N LEU A 608 -6.38 -6.03 31.01
CA LEU A 608 -5.08 -5.68 30.44
C LEU A 608 -4.70 -6.65 29.31
N ASP A 609 -4.03 -6.12 28.30
CA ASP A 609 -3.45 -6.85 27.16
C ASP A 609 -4.38 -7.92 26.56
N LYS A 610 -5.64 -7.54 26.36
CA LYS A 610 -6.68 -8.47 25.88
C LYS A 610 -6.67 -8.57 24.37
N ASP A 611 -6.44 -9.77 23.85
CA ASP A 611 -6.66 -10.07 22.44
C ASP A 611 -8.15 -10.11 22.09
N ILE A 612 -8.48 -9.43 21.00
CA ILE A 612 -9.83 -9.27 20.49
C ILE A 612 -9.89 -9.67 19.01
N LEU A 613 -10.96 -10.38 18.66
CA LEU A 613 -11.31 -10.68 17.27
C LEU A 613 -12.48 -9.79 16.86
N ILE A 614 -12.31 -9.05 15.77
CA ILE A 614 -13.35 -8.16 15.23
C ILE A 614 -14.28 -9.00 14.36
N SER A 615 -15.44 -9.39 14.90
CA SER A 615 -16.33 -10.39 14.26
C SER A 615 -17.79 -9.97 14.13
N GLY A 616 -18.23 -8.98 14.89
CA GLY A 616 -19.59 -8.45 14.83
C GLY A 616 -19.77 -7.41 13.73
N ARG A 617 -21.02 -7.20 13.29
CA ARG A 617 -21.40 -6.10 12.40
C ARG A 617 -22.70 -5.46 12.88
N GLU A 618 -22.76 -4.14 12.82
CA GLU A 618 -23.95 -3.39 13.19
C GLU A 618 -24.09 -2.15 12.30
N THR A 619 -25.32 -1.86 11.88
CA THR A 619 -25.62 -0.65 11.11
C THR A 619 -26.14 0.43 12.06
N LEU A 620 -25.40 1.53 12.16
CA LEU A 620 -25.71 2.68 13.01
C LEU A 620 -25.85 3.92 12.13
N GLY A 621 -27.01 4.57 12.16
CA GLY A 621 -27.24 5.82 11.41
C GLY A 621 -26.98 5.70 9.90
N GLY A 622 -27.25 4.53 9.30
CA GLY A 622 -27.02 4.27 7.87
C GLY A 622 -25.61 3.78 7.53
N VAL A 623 -24.69 3.67 8.50
CA VAL A 623 -23.33 3.15 8.27
C VAL A 623 -23.12 1.83 9.00
N THR A 624 -22.62 0.82 8.28
CA THR A 624 -22.26 -0.47 8.87
C THR A 624 -20.84 -0.43 9.40
N LEU A 625 -20.67 -0.83 10.66
CA LEU A 625 -19.38 -0.92 11.34
C LEU A 625 -19.13 -2.34 11.84
N ALA A 626 -17.85 -2.68 11.98
CA ALA A 626 -17.44 -3.91 12.62
C ALA A 626 -17.29 -3.69 14.13
N TYR A 627 -17.49 -4.73 14.94
CA TYR A 627 -17.29 -4.60 16.39
C TYR A 627 -16.70 -5.84 17.05
N TYR A 628 -16.05 -5.59 18.17
CA TYR A 628 -15.78 -6.57 19.22
C TYR A 628 -16.81 -6.39 20.35
N GLN A 629 -17.33 -7.51 20.84
CA GLN A 629 -18.34 -7.57 21.89
C GLN A 629 -17.67 -7.99 23.21
N LEU A 630 -17.84 -7.20 24.26
CA LEU A 630 -17.43 -7.61 25.60
C LEU A 630 -18.22 -8.84 26.06
N PRO A 631 -17.64 -9.66 26.97
CA PRO A 631 -18.37 -10.73 27.64
C PRO A 631 -19.70 -10.24 28.22
N ALA A 632 -20.71 -11.10 28.23
CA ALA A 632 -22.04 -10.77 28.73
C ALA A 632 -21.99 -10.22 30.17
N GLY A 633 -22.80 -9.20 30.44
CA GLY A 633 -22.86 -8.52 31.73
C GLY A 633 -21.83 -7.40 31.95
N LEU A 634 -20.94 -7.14 30.98
CA LEU A 634 -19.95 -6.06 31.06
C LEU A 634 -20.27 -4.89 30.13
N THR A 635 -19.99 -3.68 30.60
CA THR A 635 -20.06 -2.43 29.83
C THR A 635 -18.78 -1.64 30.02
N PHE A 636 -18.45 -0.79 29.05
CA PHE A 636 -17.28 0.08 29.17
C PHE A 636 -17.51 1.18 30.22
N ASP A 637 -16.53 1.36 31.09
CA ASP A 637 -16.56 2.41 32.11
C ASP A 637 -15.70 3.60 31.71
N PHE A 638 -16.30 4.78 31.68
CA PHE A 638 -15.63 6.05 31.43
C PHE A 638 -15.47 6.91 32.69
N ALA A 639 -16.25 6.62 33.74
CA ALA A 639 -16.35 7.49 34.91
C ALA A 639 -15.09 7.46 35.77
N THR A 640 -14.39 6.32 35.82
CA THR A 640 -13.23 6.16 36.70
C THR A 640 -12.01 6.96 36.23
N ASN A 641 -11.67 6.91 34.93
CA ASN A 641 -10.41 7.45 34.42
C ASN A 641 -10.57 8.47 33.27
N GLY A 642 -11.81 8.82 32.89
CA GLY A 642 -12.09 9.68 31.73
C GLY A 642 -11.85 9.00 30.37
N TYR A 643 -11.43 7.73 30.36
CA TYR A 643 -11.32 6.86 29.18
C TYR A 643 -11.74 5.45 29.55
N SER A 644 -12.19 4.67 28.56
CA SER A 644 -12.57 3.26 28.74
C SER A 644 -11.67 2.27 28.01
N VAL A 645 -10.99 2.68 26.94
CA VAL A 645 -10.08 1.83 26.17
C VAL A 645 -8.86 2.63 25.72
N ARG A 646 -7.65 2.08 25.88
CA ARG A 646 -6.39 2.67 25.39
C ARG A 646 -5.44 1.60 24.85
N ARG A 647 -4.47 2.06 24.05
CA ARG A 647 -3.39 1.23 23.49
C ARG A 647 -3.93 0.04 22.68
N VAL A 648 -4.93 0.29 21.83
CA VAL A 648 -5.45 -0.74 20.92
C VAL A 648 -4.49 -0.88 19.75
N ARG A 649 -3.99 -2.09 19.50
CA ARG A 649 -2.97 -2.39 18.48
C ARG A 649 -3.43 -3.55 17.62
N GLY A 650 -3.33 -3.45 16.30
CA GLY A 650 -3.60 -4.56 15.40
C GLY A 650 -2.51 -5.61 15.49
N SER A 651 -2.91 -6.87 15.63
CA SER A 651 -2.00 -8.01 15.82
C SER A 651 -2.02 -9.00 14.66
N SER A 652 -2.91 -8.85 13.67
CA SER A 652 -3.01 -9.75 12.53
C SER A 652 -2.31 -9.24 11.26
N LEU A 653 -1.57 -10.15 10.62
CA LEU A 653 -1.13 -10.08 9.23
C LEU A 653 -1.59 -11.35 8.50
N LYS A 654 -2.32 -11.18 7.40
CA LYS A 654 -2.90 -12.29 6.63
C LYS A 654 -2.53 -12.18 5.16
N ALA A 655 -2.24 -13.31 4.54
CA ALA A 655 -2.21 -13.43 3.09
C ALA A 655 -3.48 -14.13 2.63
N ARG A 656 -4.27 -13.43 1.82
CA ARG A 656 -5.49 -13.92 1.17
C ARG A 656 -5.20 -14.13 -0.31
N VAL A 657 -5.37 -15.36 -0.77
CA VAL A 657 -5.31 -15.67 -2.20
C VAL A 657 -6.72 -15.86 -2.73
N LEU A 658 -7.06 -15.05 -3.73
CA LEU A 658 -8.32 -15.12 -4.46
C LEU A 658 -8.03 -15.72 -5.84
N TRP A 659 -8.92 -16.55 -6.37
CA TRP A 659 -8.82 -17.00 -7.77
C TRP A 659 -10.20 -17.30 -8.35
N ASN A 660 -10.31 -17.17 -9.66
CA ASN A 660 -11.55 -17.41 -10.38
C ASN A 660 -11.27 -18.14 -11.70
N PRO A 661 -11.68 -19.42 -11.82
CA PRO A 661 -11.49 -20.18 -13.05
C PRO A 661 -12.54 -19.90 -14.12
N THR A 662 -13.55 -19.08 -13.83
CA THR A 662 -14.62 -18.74 -14.77
C THR A 662 -14.25 -17.50 -15.59
N SER A 663 -15.03 -17.25 -16.64
CA SER A 663 -14.88 -16.09 -17.52
C SER A 663 -16.26 -15.49 -17.79
N PHE A 664 -16.27 -14.24 -18.24
CA PHE A 664 -17.44 -13.53 -18.70
C PHE A 664 -17.13 -12.85 -20.03
N GLN A 665 -18.13 -12.22 -20.64
CA GLN A 665 -17.98 -11.54 -21.93
C GLN A 665 -18.45 -10.10 -21.81
N LEU A 666 -17.66 -9.20 -22.38
CA LEU A 666 -18.03 -7.81 -22.58
C LEU A 666 -18.67 -7.62 -23.96
N GLY A 667 -19.87 -7.05 -23.97
CA GLY A 667 -20.59 -6.62 -25.17
C GLY A 667 -20.81 -5.11 -25.19
N THR A 668 -21.74 -4.66 -26.03
CA THR A 668 -22.07 -3.23 -26.19
C THR A 668 -23.01 -2.70 -25.10
N ASP A 669 -23.81 -3.56 -24.47
CA ASP A 669 -24.72 -3.18 -23.39
C ASP A 669 -23.98 -3.09 -22.05
N GLN A 670 -23.86 -1.87 -21.54
CA GLN A 670 -23.08 -1.58 -20.34
C GLN A 670 -23.68 -2.15 -19.06
N VAL A 671 -25.01 -2.25 -18.98
CA VAL A 671 -25.71 -2.77 -17.80
C VAL A 671 -25.60 -4.30 -17.79
N GLN A 672 -25.78 -4.93 -18.95
CA GLN A 672 -25.59 -6.37 -19.08
C GLN A 672 -24.14 -6.78 -18.77
N ASN A 673 -23.15 -6.00 -19.20
CA ASN A 673 -21.75 -6.22 -18.86
C ASN A 673 -21.51 -6.24 -17.35
N TYR A 674 -22.10 -5.27 -16.63
CA TYR A 674 -22.01 -5.23 -15.17
C TYR A 674 -22.66 -6.46 -14.53
N GLN A 675 -23.84 -6.91 -15.01
CA GLN A 675 -24.49 -8.12 -14.49
C GLN A 675 -23.67 -9.40 -14.75
N ASN A 676 -23.07 -9.52 -15.95
CA ASN A 676 -22.17 -10.62 -16.29
C ASN A 676 -20.94 -10.64 -15.37
N PHE A 677 -20.33 -9.47 -15.15
CA PHE A 677 -19.24 -9.29 -14.21
C PHE A 677 -19.65 -9.67 -12.78
N MET A 678 -20.83 -9.26 -12.32
CA MET A 678 -21.32 -9.58 -10.97
C MET A 678 -21.52 -11.08 -10.76
N THR A 679 -22.07 -11.78 -11.76
CA THR A 679 -22.18 -13.24 -11.75
C THR A 679 -20.80 -13.90 -11.67
N TRP A 680 -19.85 -13.40 -12.46
CA TRP A 680 -18.47 -13.85 -12.41
C TRP A 680 -17.82 -13.59 -11.04
N ALA A 681 -17.97 -12.39 -10.48
CA ALA A 681 -17.40 -12.00 -9.19
C ALA A 681 -17.95 -12.84 -8.02
N GLN A 682 -19.18 -13.35 -8.10
CA GLN A 682 -19.71 -14.26 -7.08
C GLN A 682 -18.98 -15.62 -7.03
N SER A 683 -18.26 -15.99 -8.10
CA SER A 683 -17.54 -17.27 -8.18
C SER A 683 -16.09 -17.22 -7.69
N TRP A 684 -15.67 -16.10 -7.09
CA TRP A 684 -14.36 -15.99 -6.43
C TRP A 684 -14.20 -17.08 -5.36
N ARG A 685 -13.11 -17.83 -5.47
CA ARG A 685 -12.65 -18.76 -4.45
C ARG A 685 -11.57 -18.09 -3.62
N ARG A 686 -11.41 -18.51 -2.36
CA ARG A 686 -10.47 -17.89 -1.43
C ARG A 686 -9.78 -18.89 -0.52
N VAL A 687 -8.51 -18.63 -0.24
CA VAL A 687 -7.72 -19.25 0.83
C VAL A 687 -7.10 -18.12 1.63
N VAL A 688 -7.11 -18.23 2.95
CA VAL A 688 -6.50 -17.25 3.86
C VAL A 688 -5.51 -17.97 4.76
N THR A 689 -4.30 -17.46 4.82
CA THR A 689 -3.25 -17.89 5.76
C THR A 689 -2.92 -16.69 6.66
N GLU A 690 -2.74 -16.93 7.96
CA GLU A 690 -2.47 -15.89 8.96
C GLU A 690 -1.12 -16.15 9.64
N SER A 691 -0.40 -15.07 9.93
CA SER A 691 0.78 -15.07 10.81
C SER A 691 0.53 -14.20 12.04
N PHE A 692 1.12 -14.59 13.17
CA PHE A 692 0.96 -13.91 14.48
C PHE A 692 2.04 -12.86 14.76
N GLU A 693 3.06 -12.72 13.89
CA GLU A 693 4.14 -11.74 14.06
C GLU A 693 3.83 -10.43 13.31
N ALA A 694 2.90 -9.62 13.84
CA ALA A 694 2.54 -8.35 13.21
C ALA A 694 2.41 -7.17 14.18
N GLY A 695 2.92 -7.30 15.40
CA GLY A 695 3.23 -6.15 16.25
C GLY A 695 4.60 -5.62 15.85
N ALA A 696 4.65 -4.44 15.22
CA ALA A 696 5.92 -3.76 15.02
C ALA A 696 6.60 -3.61 16.41
N PRO A 697 7.85 -4.05 16.60
CA PRO A 697 8.60 -3.63 17.77
C PRO A 697 8.79 -2.11 17.66
N ASN A 698 8.37 -1.38 18.69
CA ASN A 698 8.62 0.05 18.81
C ASN A 698 10.11 0.35 18.94
#